data_AF-A0A4P0YE20-F1
#
_entry.id   AF-A0A4P0YE20-F1
#
_cell.length_a   1.000
_cell.length_b   1.000
_cell.length_c   1.000
_cell.angle_alpha   90.00
_cell.angle_beta   90.00
_cell.angle_gamma   90.00
#
_symmetry.space_group_name_H-M   'P 1'
#
loop_
_entity.id
_entity.type
_entity.pdbx_description
1 polymer ?
#
loop_
_entity_poly.entity_id
_entity_poly.type
_entity_poly.pdbx_seq_one_letter_code
_entity_poly.pdbx_strand_id
1 'polypeptide(L)'
;MTQNNILLISGAILPVIITVIIGYISGKRKDFNWQQAGDINKIVMLYALPLSIFSNMVMTPRHIVMTMGPVAVAIILALILSFVIPLLVARYLFRRDLALSTLQALAIGSPAVPFIGTSVLAFLFGTVSASLITVSSITQNVFQLPLVMILMSVATGDKSQHISFGARVVNAIKQPVVWSPVIALIIVLADIHIPQTISMSLGLLGKASGGLALFAAGIVLYTRSIVITTATIITVIARNILVPGACYLILLKMGFSMEQIKEVVLTMAIPVGSIAIIIAMQYKTGEQEMASTMALSIIASIIYDGRIYFLNLLITAITPREYGENMASITLSAAELLLHRLQALDVAYIFINSGTDYPPVIEAWAKARATGQKVPELVICPHENAAIGMAHGYYLGTGKVQAVMVHTNVGLANAACGVINLANSNIPVLIFGGRTPISEHSHLGCRNTPIGYGQEMRDQAALIRESVKWDFELRLADQIGEHVDRAWAIASSLPKGPVYLSLPREPLCETFAVDETALQAGPSQQPVRYAPVREDIARAAEAIACARHPVIFAQRGARTAEGFARLDSLVREWAIPLVEYWGTEVTLSADNPLLAGADPSVWLADADVILVVDSQAPWMIAEGDCRQDCTVIQMGPDPLFSRYPVRGYRADINLAGETDEVFSLLEEALRPLQAARQQHVAERAAYTQNRIQQQKNQRDALLHASQTGAITKPWLSYCLGHLANQHRGRIVSELTHAAAVCRTDPCRELLPGSAGRRPGRSPAHRAGAAACAPGRADYCRRRRRVVPVRQPCGLPPYCGGNEASCPRRGRK
;
A
#
# COMPACT_ATOMS: atom_id res chain seq x y z
N MET A 1 -17.52 -21.44 -15.77
CA MET A 1 -16.09 -21.68 -15.51
C MET A 1 -15.32 -20.48 -16.03
N THR A 2 -14.64 -19.72 -15.17
CA THR A 2 -13.78 -18.61 -15.61
C THR A 2 -12.52 -19.14 -16.31
N GLN A 3 -12.00 -18.38 -17.26
CA GLN A 3 -10.87 -18.74 -18.13
C GLN A 3 -9.58 -19.06 -17.35
N ASN A 4 -9.36 -18.40 -16.21
CA ASN A 4 -8.22 -18.66 -15.30
C ASN A 4 -8.26 -20.04 -14.65
N ASN A 5 -9.45 -20.58 -14.35
CA ASN A 5 -9.57 -21.84 -13.61
C ASN A 5 -9.28 -23.06 -14.49
N ILE A 6 -9.54 -22.94 -15.80
CA ILE A 6 -9.15 -23.94 -16.79
C ILE A 6 -7.62 -23.95 -16.98
N LEU A 7 -6.97 -22.78 -16.97
CA LEU A 7 -5.51 -22.66 -16.99
C LEU A 7 -4.85 -23.26 -15.73
N LEU A 8 -5.45 -23.07 -14.56
CA LEU A 8 -5.01 -23.65 -13.29
C LEU A 8 -5.03 -25.19 -13.28
N ILE A 9 -6.14 -25.80 -13.68
CA ILE A 9 -6.33 -27.26 -13.70
C ILE A 9 -5.49 -27.91 -14.80
N SER A 10 -5.40 -27.26 -15.97
CA SER A 10 -4.51 -27.73 -17.03
C SER A 10 -3.05 -27.65 -16.59
N GLY A 11 -2.58 -26.59 -15.93
CA GLY A 11 -1.18 -26.49 -15.47
C GLY A 11 -0.74 -27.61 -14.52
N ALA A 12 -1.64 -28.09 -13.65
CA ALA A 12 -1.39 -29.13 -12.66
C ALA A 12 -1.40 -30.57 -13.23
N ILE A 13 -2.37 -30.90 -14.10
CA ILE A 13 -2.62 -32.27 -14.58
C ILE A 13 -1.94 -32.54 -15.93
N LEU A 14 -1.75 -31.51 -16.75
CA LEU A 14 -1.15 -31.63 -18.08
C LEU A 14 0.26 -32.27 -18.08
N PRO A 15 1.18 -31.96 -17.14
CA PRO A 15 2.49 -32.62 -17.09
C PRO A 15 2.40 -34.15 -16.91
N VAL A 16 1.42 -34.61 -16.10
CA VAL A 16 1.17 -36.04 -15.87
C VAL A 16 0.69 -36.71 -17.15
N ILE A 17 -0.29 -36.10 -17.83
CA ILE A 17 -0.83 -36.60 -19.09
C ILE A 17 0.25 -36.67 -20.17
N ILE A 18 1.00 -35.58 -20.35
CA ILE A 18 2.08 -35.49 -21.33
C ILE A 18 3.08 -36.62 -21.10
N THR A 19 3.47 -36.85 -19.85
CA THR A 19 4.48 -37.87 -19.51
C THR A 19 3.99 -39.29 -19.81
N VAL A 20 2.72 -39.61 -19.49
CA VAL A 20 2.10 -40.90 -19.84
C VAL A 20 1.97 -41.07 -21.36
N ILE A 21 1.56 -40.03 -22.09
CA ILE A 21 1.44 -40.06 -23.56
C ILE A 21 2.81 -40.27 -24.21
N ILE A 22 3.86 -39.60 -23.74
CA ILE A 22 5.22 -39.79 -24.26
C ILE A 22 5.65 -41.25 -24.06
N GLY A 23 5.41 -41.84 -22.88
CA GLY A 23 5.67 -43.26 -22.64
C GLY A 23 4.89 -44.20 -23.57
N TYR A 24 3.61 -43.91 -23.81
CA TYR A 24 2.78 -44.66 -24.75
C TYR A 24 3.31 -44.58 -26.19
N ILE A 25 3.69 -43.39 -26.65
CA ILE A 25 4.28 -43.16 -27.98
C ILE A 25 5.62 -43.89 -28.11
N SER A 26 6.47 -43.86 -27.08
CA SER A 26 7.75 -44.58 -27.05
C SER A 26 7.56 -46.10 -27.15
N GLY A 27 6.56 -46.65 -26.46
CA GLY A 27 6.16 -48.05 -26.63
C GLY A 27 5.72 -48.35 -28.06
N LYS A 28 4.90 -47.46 -28.67
CA LYS A 28 4.42 -47.59 -30.05
C LYS A 28 5.55 -47.53 -31.08
N ARG A 29 6.56 -46.70 -30.86
CA ARG A 29 7.77 -46.58 -31.70
C ARG A 29 8.74 -47.75 -31.52
N LYS A 30 8.50 -48.61 -30.52
CA LYS A 30 9.41 -49.70 -30.09
C LYS A 30 10.75 -49.19 -29.56
N ASP A 31 10.80 -47.93 -29.11
CA ASP A 31 11.98 -47.36 -28.43
C ASP A 31 12.22 -48.09 -27.10
N PHE A 32 11.13 -48.52 -26.44
CA PHE A 32 11.14 -49.29 -25.21
C PHE A 32 10.12 -50.44 -25.26
N ASN A 33 10.47 -51.59 -24.69
CA ASN A 33 9.60 -52.75 -24.55
C ASN A 33 9.12 -52.93 -23.09
N TRP A 34 8.23 -53.92 -22.86
CA TRP A 34 7.65 -54.16 -21.53
C TRP A 34 8.67 -54.62 -20.47
N GLN A 35 9.74 -55.32 -20.86
CA GLN A 35 10.83 -55.70 -19.94
C GLN A 35 11.60 -54.46 -19.47
N GLN A 36 11.90 -53.54 -20.40
CA GLN A 36 12.57 -52.27 -20.09
C GLN A 36 11.68 -51.35 -19.25
N ALA A 37 10.35 -51.38 -19.41
CA ALA A 37 9.43 -50.69 -18.49
C ALA A 37 9.52 -51.27 -17.06
N GLY A 38 9.71 -52.59 -16.94
CA GLY A 38 10.02 -53.26 -15.68
C GLY A 38 11.35 -52.80 -15.07
N ASP A 39 12.40 -52.65 -15.88
CA ASP A 39 13.71 -52.17 -15.43
C ASP A 39 13.67 -50.71 -14.96
N ILE A 40 12.95 -49.84 -15.68
CA ILE A 40 12.70 -48.45 -15.27
C ILE A 40 12.00 -48.44 -13.89
N ASN A 41 10.98 -49.28 -13.70
CA ASN A 41 10.28 -49.37 -12.42
C ASN A 41 11.16 -49.92 -11.30
N LYS A 42 12.11 -50.81 -11.59
CA LYS A 42 13.09 -51.29 -10.61
C LYS A 42 14.00 -50.16 -10.12
N ILE A 43 14.44 -49.28 -11.01
CA ILE A 43 15.21 -48.07 -10.64
C ILE A 43 14.36 -47.16 -9.75
N VAL A 44 13.10 -46.94 -10.13
CA VAL A 44 12.17 -46.13 -9.34
C VAL A 44 12.00 -46.71 -7.94
N MET A 45 11.74 -48.01 -7.82
CA MET A 45 11.44 -48.65 -6.53
C MET A 45 12.62 -48.77 -5.58
N LEU A 46 13.80 -49.09 -6.11
CA LEU A 46 14.97 -49.34 -5.27
C LEU A 46 15.68 -48.04 -4.86
N TYR A 47 15.59 -47.00 -5.68
CA TYR A 47 16.39 -45.78 -5.50
C TYR A 47 15.54 -44.51 -5.51
N ALA A 48 14.89 -44.18 -6.62
CA ALA A 48 14.28 -42.84 -6.78
C ALA A 48 13.14 -42.58 -5.79
N LEU A 49 12.23 -43.53 -5.62
CA LEU A 49 11.08 -43.39 -4.73
C LEU A 49 11.48 -43.31 -3.24
N PRO A 50 12.32 -44.23 -2.70
CA PRO A 50 12.80 -44.12 -1.33
C PRO A 50 13.52 -42.80 -1.03
N LEU A 51 14.32 -42.30 -1.97
CA LEU A 51 15.04 -41.02 -1.83
C LEU A 51 14.09 -39.83 -1.86
N SER A 52 13.09 -39.86 -2.75
CA SER A 52 12.07 -38.81 -2.87
C SER A 52 11.25 -38.67 -1.58
N ILE A 53 10.78 -39.79 -1.04
CA ILE A 53 10.02 -39.79 0.21
C ILE A 53 10.90 -39.29 1.37
N PHE A 54 12.15 -39.77 1.47
CA PHE A 54 13.09 -39.34 2.50
C PHE A 54 13.36 -37.83 2.45
N SER A 55 13.74 -37.31 1.28
CA SER A 55 14.09 -35.90 1.12
C SER A 55 12.91 -34.99 1.43
N ASN A 56 11.72 -35.34 0.97
CA ASN A 56 10.51 -34.53 1.22
C ASN A 56 10.11 -34.55 2.69
N MET A 57 10.31 -35.68 3.36
CA MET A 57 9.89 -35.88 4.75
C MET A 57 10.81 -35.17 5.74
N VAL A 58 12.13 -35.27 5.56
CA VAL A 58 13.11 -34.61 6.43
C VAL A 58 13.06 -33.07 6.32
N MET A 59 12.64 -32.53 5.18
CA MET A 59 12.45 -31.09 5.03
C MET A 59 11.23 -30.54 5.78
N THR A 60 10.41 -31.40 6.41
CA THR A 60 9.24 -30.94 7.18
C THR A 60 9.65 -30.49 8.59
N PRO A 61 9.39 -29.24 9.00
CA PRO A 61 9.66 -28.78 10.35
C PRO A 61 8.89 -29.58 11.41
N ARG A 62 9.56 -29.93 12.51
CA ARG A 62 8.97 -30.68 13.64
C ARG A 62 7.71 -30.03 14.20
N HIS A 63 7.67 -28.70 14.29
CA HIS A 63 6.49 -27.99 14.80
C HIS A 63 5.25 -28.26 13.93
N ILE A 64 5.39 -28.33 12.60
CA ILE A 64 4.27 -28.66 11.70
C ILE A 64 3.68 -30.02 12.07
N VAL A 65 4.49 -31.02 12.42
CA VAL A 65 4.01 -32.34 12.87
C VAL A 65 3.34 -32.29 14.24
N MET A 66 3.82 -31.42 15.15
CA MET A 66 3.33 -31.36 16.54
C MET A 66 2.09 -30.48 16.74
N THR A 67 1.83 -29.50 15.85
CA THR A 67 0.71 -28.55 16.01
C THR A 67 -0.61 -29.01 15.37
N MET A 68 -0.68 -30.23 14.79
CA MET A 68 -1.74 -30.60 13.85
C MET A 68 -3.12 -30.95 14.44
N GLY A 69 -3.27 -30.94 15.77
CA GLY A 69 -4.57 -31.01 16.44
C GLY A 69 -5.53 -32.09 15.88
N PRO A 70 -6.84 -31.77 15.72
CA PRO A 70 -7.86 -32.70 15.20
C PRO A 70 -7.79 -33.00 13.68
N VAL A 71 -7.16 -32.13 12.86
CA VAL A 71 -7.18 -32.25 11.39
C VAL A 71 -6.29 -33.40 10.90
N ALA A 72 -5.09 -33.57 11.48
CA ALA A 72 -4.23 -34.71 11.14
C ALA A 72 -4.90 -36.06 11.48
N VAL A 73 -5.57 -36.15 12.62
CA VAL A 73 -6.31 -37.37 13.01
C VAL A 73 -7.38 -37.70 11.98
N ALA A 74 -8.13 -36.70 11.51
CA ALA A 74 -9.15 -36.89 10.50
C ALA A 74 -8.58 -37.39 9.16
N ILE A 75 -7.43 -36.85 8.72
CA ILE A 75 -6.74 -37.28 7.49
C ILE A 75 -6.23 -38.71 7.63
N ILE A 76 -5.58 -39.04 8.75
CA ILE A 76 -5.06 -40.38 9.01
C ILE A 76 -6.20 -41.41 8.96
N LEU A 77 -7.30 -41.13 9.65
CA LEU A 77 -8.49 -42.00 9.64
C LEU A 77 -9.08 -42.12 8.24
N ALA A 78 -9.21 -41.02 7.50
CA ALA A 78 -9.72 -41.04 6.13
C ALA A 78 -8.86 -41.91 5.20
N LEU A 79 -7.53 -41.81 5.29
CA LEU A 79 -6.61 -42.64 4.50
C LEU A 79 -6.66 -44.11 4.89
N ILE A 80 -6.67 -44.44 6.18
CA ILE A 80 -6.76 -45.83 6.63
C ILE A 80 -8.10 -46.46 6.20
N LEU A 81 -9.22 -45.77 6.44
CA LEU A 81 -10.55 -46.28 6.12
C LEU A 81 -10.77 -46.42 4.61
N SER A 82 -10.27 -45.47 3.81
CA SER A 82 -10.35 -45.54 2.34
C SER A 82 -9.49 -46.64 1.73
N PHE A 83 -8.58 -47.27 2.51
CA PHE A 83 -7.90 -48.50 2.12
C PHE A 83 -8.59 -49.75 2.66
N VAL A 84 -8.87 -49.80 3.97
CA VAL A 84 -9.38 -51.00 4.64
C VAL A 84 -10.80 -51.35 4.19
N ILE A 85 -11.70 -50.37 4.07
CA ILE A 85 -13.09 -50.63 3.67
C ILE A 85 -13.14 -51.24 2.26
N PRO A 86 -12.50 -50.65 1.22
CA PRO A 86 -12.48 -51.27 -0.09
C PRO A 86 -11.79 -52.63 -0.13
N LEU A 87 -10.76 -52.88 0.69
CA LEU A 87 -10.12 -54.20 0.78
C LEU A 87 -11.10 -55.26 1.26
N LEU A 88 -11.83 -54.98 2.35
CA LEU A 88 -12.82 -55.90 2.92
C LEU A 88 -13.99 -56.11 1.96
N VAL A 89 -14.47 -55.03 1.32
CA VAL A 89 -15.55 -55.09 0.34
C VAL A 89 -15.12 -55.91 -0.90
N ALA A 90 -13.95 -55.64 -1.47
CA ALA A 90 -13.44 -56.40 -2.62
C ALA A 90 -13.25 -57.88 -2.26
N ARG A 91 -12.72 -58.17 -1.07
CA ARG A 91 -12.41 -59.54 -0.64
C ARG A 91 -13.63 -60.36 -0.28
N TYR A 92 -14.56 -59.79 0.50
CA TYR A 92 -15.67 -60.54 1.09
C TYR A 92 -16.99 -60.34 0.37
N LEU A 93 -17.29 -59.12 -0.11
CA LEU A 93 -18.52 -58.83 -0.83
C LEU A 93 -18.40 -59.22 -2.31
N PHE A 94 -17.34 -58.77 -2.98
CA PHE A 94 -17.09 -59.08 -4.40
C PHE A 94 -16.26 -60.36 -4.62
N ARG A 95 -15.87 -61.04 -3.53
CA ARG A 95 -15.14 -62.33 -3.54
C ARG A 95 -13.89 -62.35 -4.43
N ARG A 96 -13.21 -61.21 -4.59
CA ARG A 96 -11.98 -61.11 -5.38
C ARG A 96 -10.82 -61.81 -4.66
N ASP A 97 -9.80 -62.21 -5.43
CA ASP A 97 -8.57 -62.74 -4.86
C ASP A 97 -7.84 -61.67 -4.03
N LEU A 98 -6.99 -62.11 -3.11
CA LEU A 98 -6.34 -61.22 -2.15
C LEU A 98 -5.39 -60.22 -2.83
N ALA A 99 -4.71 -60.62 -3.91
CA ALA A 99 -3.76 -59.75 -4.60
C ALA A 99 -4.50 -58.61 -5.33
N LEU A 100 -5.52 -58.92 -6.13
CA LEU A 100 -6.32 -57.91 -6.82
C LEU A 100 -7.13 -57.05 -5.83
N SER A 101 -7.65 -57.62 -4.74
CA SER A 101 -8.33 -56.84 -3.69
C SER A 101 -7.39 -55.84 -3.02
N THR A 102 -6.13 -56.24 -2.79
CA THR A 102 -5.10 -55.36 -2.18
C THR A 102 -4.70 -54.24 -3.13
N LEU A 103 -4.49 -54.55 -4.42
CA LEU A 103 -4.18 -53.55 -5.44
C LEU A 103 -5.33 -52.57 -5.66
N GLN A 104 -6.58 -53.06 -5.70
CA GLN A 104 -7.77 -52.22 -5.80
C GLN A 104 -7.93 -51.30 -4.57
N ALA A 105 -7.75 -51.83 -3.37
CA ALA A 105 -7.78 -51.05 -2.15
C ALA A 105 -6.69 -49.99 -2.10
N LEU A 106 -5.48 -50.31 -2.56
CA LEU A 106 -4.39 -49.35 -2.68
C LEU A 106 -4.74 -48.24 -3.67
N ALA A 107 -5.34 -48.57 -4.81
CA ALA A 107 -5.77 -47.59 -5.79
C ALA A 107 -6.83 -46.62 -5.23
N ILE A 108 -7.73 -47.09 -4.36
CA ILE A 108 -8.77 -46.24 -3.73
C ILE A 108 -8.22 -45.46 -2.53
N GLY A 109 -7.38 -46.06 -1.70
CA GLY A 109 -6.94 -45.51 -0.42
C GLY A 109 -5.66 -44.69 -0.44
N SER A 110 -4.91 -44.70 -1.55
CA SER A 110 -3.62 -44.01 -1.65
C SER A 110 -3.62 -42.92 -2.73
N PRO A 111 -4.01 -41.67 -2.38
CA PRO A 111 -3.82 -40.51 -3.25
C PRO A 111 -2.40 -40.37 -3.78
N ALA A 112 -2.24 -39.82 -4.99
CA ALA A 112 -0.94 -39.41 -5.54
C ALA A 112 -0.32 -38.17 -4.85
N VAL A 113 -0.64 -37.89 -3.58
CA VAL A 113 -0.20 -36.69 -2.83
C VAL A 113 1.33 -36.55 -2.78
N PRO A 114 2.14 -37.61 -2.54
CA PRO A 114 3.59 -37.46 -2.50
C PRO A 114 4.24 -37.07 -3.84
N PHE A 115 3.54 -37.28 -4.96
CA PHE A 115 4.07 -37.07 -6.32
C PHE A 115 3.47 -35.85 -7.02
N ILE A 116 2.18 -35.60 -6.79
CA ILE A 116 1.39 -34.55 -7.45
C ILE A 116 1.00 -33.46 -6.43
N GLY A 117 0.84 -33.81 -5.15
CA GLY A 117 0.36 -32.91 -4.11
C GLY A 117 1.27 -31.71 -3.83
N THR A 118 2.60 -31.84 -3.94
CA THR A 118 3.51 -30.69 -3.80
C THR A 118 3.36 -29.66 -4.90
N SER A 119 2.99 -30.06 -6.12
CA SER A 119 2.76 -29.14 -7.24
C SER A 119 1.34 -28.58 -7.24
N VAL A 120 0.36 -29.37 -6.80
CA VAL A 120 -1.07 -29.02 -6.87
C VAL A 120 -1.57 -28.35 -5.60
N LEU A 121 -1.32 -28.94 -4.43
CA LEU A 121 -1.80 -28.39 -3.17
C LEU A 121 -1.03 -27.11 -2.82
N ALA A 122 0.30 -27.07 -2.99
CA ALA A 122 1.09 -25.86 -2.71
C ALA A 122 0.66 -24.65 -3.57
N PHE A 123 0.19 -24.90 -4.79
CA PHE A 123 -0.34 -23.85 -5.68
C PHE A 123 -1.76 -23.40 -5.29
N LEU A 124 -2.57 -24.29 -4.70
CA LEU A 124 -3.95 -24.01 -4.30
C LEU A 124 -4.09 -23.43 -2.90
N PHE A 125 -3.24 -23.81 -1.95
CA PHE A 125 -3.35 -23.47 -0.52
C PHE A 125 -2.07 -22.86 0.08
N GLY A 126 -1.05 -22.55 -0.73
CA GLY A 126 0.18 -21.91 -0.26
C GLY A 126 0.95 -22.74 0.78
N THR A 127 1.49 -22.10 1.82
CA THR A 127 2.31 -22.74 2.87
C THR A 127 1.53 -23.71 3.76
N VAL A 128 0.19 -23.58 3.84
CA VAL A 128 -0.68 -24.48 4.64
C VAL A 128 -0.70 -25.90 4.05
N SER A 129 -0.53 -26.03 2.74
CA SER A 129 -0.46 -27.29 1.98
C SER A 129 0.64 -28.25 2.45
N ALA A 130 1.74 -27.72 2.99
CA ALA A 130 2.88 -28.52 3.42
C ALA A 130 2.49 -29.50 4.53
N SER A 131 1.56 -29.08 5.40
CA SER A 131 1.05 -29.91 6.50
C SER A 131 0.30 -31.15 5.99
N LEU A 132 -0.62 -30.98 5.03
CA LEU A 132 -1.43 -32.03 4.44
C LEU A 132 -0.60 -33.05 3.66
N ILE A 133 0.35 -32.54 2.88
CA ILE A 133 1.27 -33.37 2.09
C ILE A 133 2.07 -34.27 3.02
N THR A 134 2.60 -33.71 4.10
CA THR A 134 3.41 -34.48 5.04
C THR A 134 2.59 -35.52 5.78
N VAL A 135 1.43 -35.20 6.36
CA VAL A 135 0.60 -36.19 7.07
C VAL A 135 0.13 -37.31 6.15
N SER A 136 -0.30 -36.97 4.94
CA SER A 136 -0.73 -37.96 3.96
C SER A 136 0.42 -38.87 3.55
N SER A 137 1.59 -38.29 3.28
CA SER A 137 2.80 -39.03 2.94
C SER A 137 3.26 -39.94 4.07
N ILE A 138 3.24 -39.47 5.32
CA ILE A 138 3.57 -40.27 6.51
C ILE A 138 2.62 -41.47 6.60
N THR A 139 1.32 -41.22 6.53
CA THR A 139 0.30 -42.28 6.69
C THR A 139 0.41 -43.34 5.60
N GLN A 140 0.58 -42.91 4.35
CA GLN A 140 0.74 -43.83 3.22
C GLN A 140 2.00 -44.68 3.35
N ASN A 141 3.13 -44.04 3.64
CA ASN A 141 4.43 -44.69 3.57
C ASN A 141 4.77 -45.51 4.82
N VAL A 142 4.31 -45.09 6.01
CA VAL A 142 4.58 -45.79 7.28
C VAL A 142 3.54 -46.89 7.55
N PHE A 143 2.29 -46.72 7.09
CA PHE A 143 1.22 -47.68 7.38
C PHE A 143 0.73 -48.45 6.15
N GLN A 144 0.25 -47.76 5.10
CA GLN A 144 -0.42 -48.44 3.98
C GLN A 144 0.54 -49.29 3.14
N LEU A 145 1.73 -48.78 2.80
CA LEU A 145 2.67 -49.52 1.95
C LEU A 145 3.22 -50.80 2.58
N PRO A 146 3.66 -50.82 3.86
CA PRO A 146 4.08 -52.06 4.51
C PRO A 146 2.95 -53.09 4.57
N LEU A 147 1.73 -52.64 4.88
CA LEU A 147 0.55 -53.51 4.91
C LEU A 147 0.26 -54.13 3.54
N VAL A 148 0.31 -53.33 2.47
CA VAL A 148 0.18 -53.82 1.09
C VAL A 148 1.25 -54.85 0.78
N MET A 149 2.51 -54.59 1.11
CA MET A 149 3.60 -55.53 0.83
C MET A 149 3.42 -56.87 1.56
N ILE A 150 2.96 -56.83 2.82
CA ILE A 150 2.64 -58.05 3.58
C ILE A 150 1.48 -58.81 2.90
N LEU A 151 0.40 -58.12 2.55
CA LEU A 151 -0.76 -58.73 1.89
C LEU A 151 -0.43 -59.30 0.52
N MET A 152 0.38 -58.58 -0.28
CA MET A 152 0.85 -59.04 -1.59
C MET A 152 1.80 -60.23 -1.47
N SER A 153 2.72 -60.23 -0.49
CA SER A 153 3.58 -61.37 -0.19
C SER A 153 2.77 -62.60 0.26
N VAL A 154 1.68 -62.40 1.01
CA VAL A 154 0.76 -63.48 1.39
C VAL A 154 -0.01 -64.01 0.18
N ALA A 155 -0.44 -63.13 -0.72
CA ALA A 155 -1.26 -63.49 -1.86
C ALA A 155 -0.47 -64.16 -2.99
N THR A 156 0.80 -63.79 -3.17
CA THR A 156 1.67 -64.27 -4.27
C THR A 156 2.71 -65.29 -3.84
N GLY A 157 2.89 -65.50 -2.54
CA GLY A 157 3.83 -66.48 -2.00
C GLY A 157 3.43 -67.92 -2.32
N ASP A 158 4.43 -68.75 -2.64
CA ASP A 158 4.21 -70.15 -2.96
C ASP A 158 3.67 -70.93 -1.74
N LYS A 159 2.56 -71.67 -1.92
CA LYS A 159 1.90 -72.41 -0.83
C LYS A 159 2.77 -73.53 -0.26
N SER A 160 3.85 -73.90 -0.96
CA SER A 160 4.83 -74.92 -0.58
C SER A 160 5.84 -74.46 0.48
N GLN A 161 6.01 -73.14 0.71
CA GLN A 161 6.95 -72.60 1.69
C GLN A 161 6.20 -71.99 2.89
N HIS A 162 6.26 -72.67 4.05
CA HIS A 162 5.73 -72.16 5.32
C HIS A 162 6.61 -71.03 5.90
N ILE A 163 6.63 -69.87 5.23
CA ILE A 163 7.24 -68.65 5.77
C ILE A 163 6.32 -68.10 6.87
N SER A 164 6.84 -68.00 8.11
CA SER A 164 6.09 -67.46 9.25
C SER A 164 5.64 -66.01 9.00
N PHE A 165 4.52 -65.59 9.60
CA PHE A 165 4.02 -64.22 9.46
C PHE A 165 5.07 -63.18 9.88
N GLY A 166 5.83 -63.45 10.94
CA GLY A 166 6.92 -62.58 11.39
C GLY A 166 8.03 -62.41 10.35
N ALA A 167 8.41 -63.47 9.64
CA ALA A 167 9.39 -63.39 8.55
C ALA A 167 8.88 -62.55 7.36
N ARG A 168 7.56 -62.55 7.09
CA ARG A 168 6.94 -61.70 6.07
C ARG A 168 6.98 -60.22 6.45
N VAL A 169 6.71 -59.91 7.72
CA VAL A 169 6.84 -58.55 8.26
C VAL A 169 8.29 -58.05 8.14
N VAL A 170 9.27 -58.87 8.53
CA VAL A 170 10.70 -58.53 8.41
C VAL A 170 11.09 -58.30 6.95
N ASN A 171 10.62 -59.12 6.02
CA ASN A 171 10.91 -58.95 4.60
C ASN A 171 10.27 -57.69 3.99
N ALA A 172 9.09 -57.29 4.46
CA ALA A 172 8.47 -56.02 4.08
C ALA A 172 9.26 -54.82 4.61
N ILE A 173 9.70 -54.87 5.88
CA ILE A 173 10.51 -53.79 6.49
C ILE A 173 11.86 -53.62 5.77
N LYS A 174 12.46 -54.70 5.25
CA LYS A 174 13.71 -54.64 4.47
C LYS A 174 13.58 -53.92 3.13
N GLN A 175 12.37 -53.66 2.64
CA GLN A 175 12.18 -52.96 1.38
C GLN A 175 12.56 -51.47 1.52
N PRO A 176 13.38 -50.90 0.60
CA PRO A 176 13.77 -49.48 0.61
C PRO A 176 12.63 -48.49 0.77
N VAL A 177 11.51 -48.76 0.12
CA VAL A 177 10.31 -47.90 0.18
C VAL A 177 9.63 -47.90 1.55
N VAL A 178 9.92 -48.88 2.42
CA VAL A 178 9.35 -49.01 3.77
C VAL A 178 10.28 -48.45 4.83
N TRP A 179 11.56 -48.83 4.85
CA TRP A 179 12.46 -48.36 5.90
C TRP A 179 12.88 -46.90 5.71
N SER A 180 13.01 -46.42 4.47
CA SER A 180 13.47 -45.04 4.19
C SER A 180 12.56 -43.97 4.82
N PRO A 181 11.22 -44.01 4.64
CA PRO A 181 10.31 -43.06 5.28
C PRO A 181 10.25 -43.19 6.81
N VAL A 182 10.43 -44.41 7.34
CA VAL A 182 10.47 -44.64 8.80
C VAL A 182 11.71 -44.00 9.43
N ILE A 183 12.88 -44.12 8.79
CA ILE A 183 14.09 -43.42 9.25
C ILE A 183 13.91 -41.90 9.17
N ALA A 184 13.33 -41.39 8.07
CA ALA A 184 13.03 -39.97 7.95
C ALA A 184 12.11 -39.47 9.08
N LEU A 185 11.10 -40.26 9.47
CA LEU A 185 10.20 -39.93 10.59
C LEU A 185 10.95 -39.84 11.91
N ILE A 186 11.81 -40.82 12.19
CA ILE A 186 12.62 -40.85 13.41
C ILE A 186 13.52 -39.61 13.47
N ILE A 187 14.17 -39.24 12.37
CA ILE A 187 15.02 -38.04 12.27
C ILE A 187 14.24 -36.77 12.57
N VAL A 188 13.05 -36.60 11.97
CA VAL A 188 12.18 -35.43 12.18
C VAL A 188 11.68 -35.37 13.62
N LEU A 189 11.26 -36.49 14.20
CA LEU A 189 10.78 -36.56 15.59
C LEU A 189 11.91 -36.35 16.61
N ALA A 190 13.13 -36.79 16.29
CA ALA A 190 14.33 -36.57 17.09
C ALA A 190 14.92 -35.17 16.92
N ASP A 191 14.32 -34.32 16.08
CA ASP A 191 14.77 -32.94 15.82
C ASP A 191 16.20 -32.84 15.24
N ILE A 192 16.61 -33.90 14.52
CA ILE A 192 17.93 -33.99 13.91
C ILE A 192 17.89 -33.26 12.57
N HIS A 193 18.63 -32.16 12.47
CA HIS A 193 18.66 -31.32 11.28
C HIS A 193 19.60 -31.90 10.23
N ILE A 194 19.07 -32.37 9.10
CA ILE A 194 19.88 -32.73 7.94
C ILE A 194 20.23 -31.47 7.14
N PRO A 195 21.52 -31.21 6.84
CA PRO A 195 21.93 -30.10 5.99
C PRO A 195 21.15 -30.05 4.68
N GLN A 196 20.65 -28.87 4.32
CA GLN A 196 19.83 -28.68 3.11
C GLN A 196 20.52 -29.18 1.84
N THR A 197 21.85 -29.05 1.76
CA THR A 197 22.66 -29.57 0.65
C THR A 197 22.48 -31.08 0.48
N ILE A 198 22.49 -31.86 1.57
CA ILE A 198 22.30 -33.32 1.53
C ILE A 198 20.87 -33.64 1.06
N SER A 199 19.86 -32.97 1.63
CA SER A 199 18.46 -33.17 1.24
C SER A 199 18.22 -32.83 -0.23
N MET A 200 18.82 -31.74 -0.74
CA MET A 200 18.77 -31.37 -2.15
C MET A 200 19.49 -32.41 -3.04
N SER A 201 20.65 -32.92 -2.61
CA SER A 201 21.38 -33.96 -3.33
C SER A 201 20.58 -35.26 -3.44
N LEU A 202 19.97 -35.73 -2.35
CA LEU A 202 19.08 -36.91 -2.37
C LEU A 202 17.84 -36.65 -3.24
N GLY A 203 17.33 -35.41 -3.21
CA GLY A 203 16.22 -34.95 -4.03
C GLY A 203 16.49 -34.92 -5.53
N LEU A 204 17.75 -34.85 -5.99
CA LEU A 204 18.08 -34.86 -7.43
C LEU A 204 17.59 -36.15 -8.11
N LEU A 205 17.92 -37.31 -7.53
CA LEU A 205 17.45 -38.60 -8.03
C LEU A 205 15.97 -38.84 -7.65
N GLY A 206 15.56 -38.34 -6.48
CA GLY A 206 14.17 -38.46 -5.99
C GLY A 206 13.13 -37.81 -6.92
N LYS A 207 13.44 -36.63 -7.48
CA LYS A 207 12.56 -35.91 -8.40
C LYS A 207 12.24 -36.69 -9.68
N ALA A 208 13.12 -37.61 -10.10
CA ALA A 208 12.87 -38.46 -11.27
C ALA A 208 11.78 -39.52 -11.02
N SER A 209 11.47 -39.85 -9.76
CA SER A 209 10.57 -40.95 -9.39
C SER A 209 9.17 -40.84 -9.99
N GLY A 210 8.56 -39.66 -9.95
CA GLY A 210 7.20 -39.45 -10.48
C GLY A 210 7.17 -39.59 -12.00
N GLY A 211 8.06 -38.88 -12.69
CA GLY A 211 8.13 -38.86 -14.16
C GLY A 211 8.45 -40.24 -14.76
N LEU A 212 9.45 -40.94 -14.21
CA LEU A 212 9.84 -42.28 -14.70
C LEU A 212 8.72 -43.32 -14.49
N ALA A 213 8.01 -43.27 -13.36
CA ALA A 213 6.89 -44.18 -13.10
C ALA A 213 5.71 -43.92 -14.05
N LEU A 214 5.36 -42.66 -14.29
CA LEU A 214 4.30 -42.28 -15.23
C LEU A 214 4.67 -42.65 -16.67
N PHE A 215 5.93 -42.47 -17.06
CA PHE A 215 6.44 -42.85 -18.37
C PHE A 215 6.41 -44.38 -18.57
N ALA A 216 6.88 -45.15 -17.59
CA ALA A 216 6.80 -46.61 -17.60
C ALA A 216 5.35 -47.11 -17.68
N ALA A 217 4.42 -46.47 -16.94
CA ALA A 217 2.99 -46.76 -17.05
C ALA A 217 2.46 -46.53 -18.48
N GLY A 218 2.92 -45.48 -19.17
CA GLY A 218 2.61 -45.21 -20.58
C GLY A 218 3.04 -46.36 -21.51
N ILE A 219 4.25 -46.89 -21.34
CA ILE A 219 4.76 -48.05 -22.11
C ILE A 219 3.89 -49.29 -21.87
N VAL A 220 3.50 -49.52 -20.61
CA VAL A 220 2.63 -50.65 -20.23
C VAL A 220 1.24 -50.51 -20.86
N LEU A 221 0.66 -49.31 -20.89
CA LEU A 221 -0.65 -49.05 -21.52
C LEU A 221 -0.67 -49.32 -23.03
N TYR A 222 0.47 -49.16 -23.72
CA TYR A 222 0.57 -49.54 -25.13
C TYR A 222 0.65 -51.06 -25.30
N THR A 223 1.50 -51.72 -24.50
CA THR A 223 1.72 -53.17 -24.59
C THR A 223 0.54 -54.00 -24.07
N ARG A 224 -0.26 -53.43 -23.17
CA ARG A 224 -1.48 -54.00 -22.57
C ARG A 224 -2.59 -52.96 -22.75
N SER A 225 -3.41 -53.09 -23.80
CA SER A 225 -4.49 -52.14 -24.13
C SER A 225 -5.36 -51.79 -22.92
N ILE A 226 -5.91 -50.58 -22.88
CA ILE A 226 -6.81 -50.14 -21.80
C ILE A 226 -8.04 -51.06 -21.77
N VAL A 227 -8.31 -51.66 -20.62
CA VAL A 227 -9.50 -52.49 -20.41
C VAL A 227 -10.40 -51.83 -19.37
N ILE A 228 -11.61 -51.52 -19.80
CA ILE A 228 -12.68 -51.04 -18.92
C ILE A 228 -13.43 -52.27 -18.41
N THR A 229 -13.18 -52.63 -17.15
CA THR A 229 -13.87 -53.70 -16.43
C THR A 229 -14.73 -53.08 -15.32
N THR A 230 -15.69 -53.85 -14.80
CA THR A 230 -16.49 -53.45 -13.64
C THR A 230 -15.61 -53.07 -12.46
N ALA A 231 -14.51 -53.78 -12.24
CA ALA A 231 -13.54 -53.48 -11.20
C ALA A 231 -12.87 -52.12 -11.40
N THR A 232 -12.41 -51.82 -12.62
CA THR A 232 -11.80 -50.52 -12.94
C THR A 232 -12.79 -49.37 -12.76
N ILE A 233 -14.05 -49.53 -13.19
CA ILE A 233 -15.10 -48.52 -13.01
C ILE A 233 -15.39 -48.27 -11.52
N ILE A 234 -15.62 -49.32 -10.74
CA ILE A 234 -15.88 -49.22 -9.29
C ILE A 234 -14.73 -48.49 -8.61
N THR A 235 -13.49 -48.83 -8.97
CA THR A 235 -12.28 -48.24 -8.38
C THR A 235 -12.18 -46.74 -8.67
N VAL A 236 -12.40 -46.34 -9.92
CA VAL A 236 -12.37 -44.92 -10.33
C VAL A 236 -13.49 -44.13 -9.68
N ILE A 237 -14.72 -44.65 -9.64
CA ILE A 237 -15.85 -43.99 -8.97
C ILE A 237 -15.62 -43.89 -7.47
N ALA A 238 -15.16 -44.97 -6.83
CA ALA A 238 -14.89 -44.99 -5.41
C ALA A 238 -13.83 -43.96 -5.03
N ARG A 239 -12.74 -43.91 -5.79
CA ARG A 239 -11.62 -43.00 -5.56
C ARG A 239 -11.98 -41.53 -5.80
N ASN A 240 -12.57 -41.23 -6.95
CA ASN A 240 -12.76 -39.85 -7.39
C ASN A 240 -14.04 -39.21 -6.83
N ILE A 241 -15.02 -40.01 -6.39
CA ILE A 241 -16.35 -39.53 -6.00
C ILE A 241 -16.70 -39.98 -4.59
N LEU A 242 -16.76 -41.29 -4.33
CA LEU A 242 -17.33 -41.80 -3.08
C LEU A 242 -16.47 -41.46 -1.85
N VAL A 243 -15.14 -41.63 -1.95
CA VAL A 243 -14.22 -41.35 -0.82
C VAL A 243 -14.18 -39.85 -0.49
N PRO A 244 -13.97 -38.93 -1.44
CA PRO A 244 -14.05 -37.49 -1.16
C PRO A 244 -15.42 -37.05 -0.62
N GLY A 245 -16.51 -37.57 -1.20
CA GLY A 245 -17.88 -37.25 -0.77
C GLY A 245 -18.20 -37.75 0.63
N ALA A 246 -17.74 -38.96 1.00
CA ALA A 246 -17.88 -39.47 2.35
C ALA A 246 -17.07 -38.64 3.36
N CYS A 247 -15.84 -38.25 3.02
CA CYS A 247 -15.02 -37.37 3.86
C CYS A 247 -15.72 -36.03 4.09
N TYR A 248 -16.30 -35.42 3.05
CA TYR A 248 -17.06 -34.18 3.17
C TYR A 248 -18.19 -34.29 4.20
N LEU A 249 -19.05 -35.31 4.07
CA LEU A 249 -20.20 -35.50 4.96
C LEU A 249 -19.79 -35.78 6.41
N ILE A 250 -18.74 -36.59 6.61
CA ILE A 250 -18.23 -36.94 7.93
C ILE A 250 -17.66 -35.70 8.63
N LEU A 251 -16.79 -34.94 7.95
CA LEU A 251 -16.16 -33.74 8.52
C LEU A 251 -17.18 -32.64 8.81
N LEU A 252 -18.19 -32.49 7.95
CA LEU A 252 -19.29 -31.55 8.16
C LEU A 252 -20.09 -31.91 9.43
N LYS A 253 -20.36 -33.20 9.66
CA LYS A 253 -21.04 -33.66 10.88
C LYS A 253 -20.17 -33.53 12.14
N MET A 254 -18.85 -33.60 12.00
CA MET A 254 -17.89 -33.45 13.10
C MET A 254 -17.61 -31.97 13.46
N GLY A 255 -18.19 -31.01 12.74
CA GLY A 255 -18.07 -29.58 13.06
C GLY A 255 -16.74 -28.94 12.63
N PHE A 256 -16.02 -29.52 11.67
CA PHE A 256 -14.81 -28.90 11.11
C PHE A 256 -15.13 -27.62 10.33
N SER A 257 -14.18 -26.67 10.28
CA SER A 257 -14.35 -25.46 9.48
C SER A 257 -14.40 -25.78 7.99
N MET A 258 -15.09 -24.96 7.20
CA MET A 258 -15.16 -25.17 5.75
C MET A 258 -13.81 -25.08 5.04
N GLU A 259 -12.83 -24.39 5.62
CA GLU A 259 -11.46 -24.35 5.13
C GLU A 259 -10.77 -25.71 5.32
N GLN A 260 -10.84 -26.27 6.53
CA GLN A 260 -10.32 -27.61 6.85
C GLN A 260 -11.01 -28.72 6.03
N ILE A 261 -12.32 -28.61 5.82
CA ILE A 261 -13.07 -29.57 5.00
C ILE A 261 -12.57 -29.54 3.56
N LYS A 262 -12.37 -28.36 2.97
CA LYS A 262 -11.86 -28.21 1.59
C LYS A 262 -10.49 -28.84 1.43
N GLU A 263 -9.60 -28.58 2.37
CA GLU A 263 -8.24 -29.13 2.39
C GLU A 263 -8.21 -30.67 2.38
N VAL A 264 -8.98 -31.31 3.27
CA VAL A 264 -9.02 -32.78 3.37
C VAL A 264 -9.70 -33.40 2.15
N VAL A 265 -10.83 -32.85 1.72
CA VAL A 265 -11.61 -33.40 0.59
C VAL A 265 -10.82 -33.31 -0.71
N LEU A 266 -10.11 -32.20 -0.98
CA LEU A 266 -9.29 -32.06 -2.17
C LEU A 266 -8.05 -32.96 -2.15
N THR A 267 -7.45 -33.16 -0.97
CA THR A 267 -6.38 -34.15 -0.78
C THR A 267 -6.85 -35.56 -1.15
N MET A 268 -8.08 -35.92 -0.77
CA MET A 268 -8.68 -37.21 -1.10
C MET A 268 -9.15 -37.33 -2.55
N ALA A 269 -9.42 -36.22 -3.24
CA ALA A 269 -9.84 -36.21 -4.64
C ALA A 269 -8.69 -36.43 -5.63
N ILE A 270 -7.43 -36.29 -5.20
CA ILE A 270 -6.25 -36.52 -6.05
C ILE A 270 -6.32 -37.93 -6.69
N PRO A 271 -6.02 -38.06 -8.00
CA PRO A 271 -6.11 -39.33 -8.73
C PRO A 271 -5.20 -40.43 -8.16
N VAL A 272 -5.37 -41.63 -8.70
CA VAL A 272 -4.65 -42.83 -8.28
C VAL A 272 -3.14 -42.63 -8.45
N GLY A 273 -2.38 -42.92 -7.40
CA GLY A 273 -0.92 -42.82 -7.40
C GLY A 273 -0.25 -43.88 -8.28
N SER A 274 0.88 -43.53 -8.87
CA SER A 274 1.73 -44.45 -9.65
C SER A 274 2.22 -45.65 -8.83
N ILE A 275 2.17 -45.58 -7.50
CA ILE A 275 2.57 -46.70 -6.64
C ILE A 275 1.73 -47.96 -6.83
N ALA A 276 0.45 -47.84 -7.19
CA ALA A 276 -0.42 -49.00 -7.41
C ALA A 276 0.04 -49.85 -8.60
N ILE A 277 0.41 -49.20 -9.72
CA ILE A 277 0.96 -49.90 -10.89
C ILE A 277 2.36 -50.43 -10.62
N ILE A 278 3.18 -49.69 -9.86
CA ILE A 278 4.52 -50.13 -9.50
C ILE A 278 4.49 -51.43 -8.67
N ILE A 279 3.61 -51.51 -7.66
CA ILE A 279 3.42 -52.73 -6.86
C ILE A 279 2.85 -53.87 -7.72
N ALA A 280 1.89 -53.58 -8.60
CA ALA A 280 1.34 -54.57 -9.53
C ALA A 280 2.42 -55.22 -10.41
N MET A 281 3.34 -54.41 -10.93
CA MET A 281 4.47 -54.91 -11.75
C MET A 281 5.53 -55.63 -10.91
N GLN A 282 5.81 -55.16 -9.69
CA GLN A 282 6.75 -55.83 -8.79
C GLN A 282 6.32 -57.27 -8.50
N TYR A 283 5.02 -57.46 -8.25
CA TYR A 283 4.43 -58.77 -7.94
C TYR A 283 3.82 -59.46 -9.17
N LYS A 284 4.03 -58.91 -10.38
CA LYS A 284 3.55 -59.43 -11.67
C LYS A 284 2.06 -59.81 -11.68
N THR A 285 1.23 -59.02 -11.00
CA THR A 285 -0.19 -59.30 -10.78
C THR A 285 -1.00 -58.03 -10.99
N GLY A 286 -2.10 -58.10 -11.75
CA GLY A 286 -3.02 -56.97 -11.90
C GLY A 286 -2.48 -55.74 -12.65
N GLU A 287 -1.38 -55.87 -13.40
CA GLU A 287 -0.69 -54.76 -14.07
C GLU A 287 -1.59 -53.97 -15.03
N GLN A 288 -2.32 -54.69 -15.89
CA GLN A 288 -3.22 -54.07 -16.88
C GLN A 288 -4.41 -53.37 -16.22
N GLU A 289 -4.94 -53.92 -15.12
CA GLU A 289 -6.04 -53.34 -14.36
C GLU A 289 -5.58 -52.06 -13.65
N MET A 290 -4.41 -52.07 -13.00
CA MET A 290 -3.86 -50.89 -12.34
C MET A 290 -3.44 -49.79 -13.32
N ALA A 291 -2.86 -50.15 -14.47
CA ALA A 291 -2.55 -49.20 -15.53
C ALA A 291 -3.82 -48.53 -16.08
N SER A 292 -4.86 -49.32 -16.37
CA SER A 292 -6.16 -48.82 -16.84
C SER A 292 -6.84 -47.95 -15.78
N THR A 293 -6.79 -48.36 -14.50
CA THR A 293 -7.33 -47.61 -13.36
C THR A 293 -6.67 -46.26 -13.21
N MET A 294 -5.33 -46.20 -13.26
CA MET A 294 -4.58 -44.97 -13.16
C MET A 294 -4.93 -44.00 -14.30
N ALA A 295 -4.91 -44.47 -15.55
CA ALA A 295 -5.26 -43.66 -16.73
C ALA A 295 -6.71 -43.14 -16.67
N LEU A 296 -7.67 -44.00 -16.37
CA LEU A 296 -9.08 -43.63 -16.28
C LEU A 296 -9.35 -42.69 -15.10
N SER A 297 -8.66 -42.85 -13.97
CA SER A 297 -8.79 -41.94 -12.82
C SER A 297 -8.29 -40.54 -13.14
N ILE A 298 -7.22 -40.40 -13.92
CA ILE A 298 -6.69 -39.09 -14.37
C ILE A 298 -7.70 -38.43 -15.30
N ILE A 299 -8.25 -39.18 -16.28
CA ILE A 299 -9.28 -38.67 -17.20
C ILE A 299 -10.55 -38.27 -16.43
N ALA A 300 -11.01 -39.11 -15.49
CA ALA A 300 -12.18 -38.84 -14.68
C ALA A 300 -11.98 -37.61 -13.77
N SER A 301 -10.77 -37.40 -13.23
CA SER A 301 -10.42 -36.22 -12.42
C SER A 301 -10.58 -34.92 -13.24
N ILE A 302 -10.19 -34.90 -14.51
CA ILE A 302 -10.38 -33.72 -15.39
C ILE A 302 -11.87 -33.38 -15.57
N ILE A 303 -12.71 -34.40 -15.76
CA ILE A 303 -14.15 -34.23 -15.96
C ILE A 303 -14.87 -33.87 -14.66
N TYR A 304 -14.41 -34.42 -13.53
CA TYR A 304 -15.09 -34.35 -12.24
C TYR A 304 -14.56 -33.24 -11.33
N ASP A 305 -13.26 -32.95 -11.28
CA ASP A 305 -12.69 -31.86 -10.48
C ASP A 305 -13.15 -30.49 -11.01
N GLY A 306 -13.39 -30.37 -12.31
CA GLY A 306 -14.09 -29.22 -12.89
C GLY A 306 -15.54 -29.07 -12.40
N ARG A 307 -16.20 -30.15 -11.99
CA ARG A 307 -17.58 -30.17 -11.47
C ARG A 307 -17.67 -30.14 -9.94
N ILE A 308 -16.72 -30.68 -9.18
CA ILE A 308 -16.63 -30.48 -7.72
C ILE A 308 -16.38 -29.01 -7.40
N TYR A 309 -15.54 -28.32 -8.19
CA TYR A 309 -15.37 -26.88 -8.08
C TYR A 309 -16.66 -26.10 -8.42
N PHE A 310 -17.51 -26.65 -9.28
CA PHE A 310 -18.85 -26.12 -9.57
C PHE A 310 -19.85 -26.38 -8.43
N LEU A 311 -19.72 -27.51 -7.72
CA LEU A 311 -20.45 -27.81 -6.49
C LEU A 311 -20.03 -26.88 -5.33
N ASN A 312 -18.73 -26.54 -5.25
CA ASN A 312 -18.21 -25.48 -4.35
C ASN A 312 -18.88 -24.12 -4.64
N LEU A 313 -19.13 -23.79 -5.92
CA LEU A 313 -19.86 -22.58 -6.33
C LEU A 313 -21.34 -22.62 -5.91
N LEU A 314 -21.99 -23.78 -6.06
CA LEU A 314 -23.40 -23.99 -5.68
C LEU A 314 -23.61 -23.97 -4.15
N ILE A 315 -22.66 -24.51 -3.37
CA ILE A 315 -22.73 -24.51 -1.90
C ILE A 315 -22.41 -23.12 -1.33
N THR A 316 -21.51 -22.36 -1.99
CA THR A 316 -21.27 -20.94 -1.68
C THR A 316 -22.51 -20.08 -2.00
N ALA A 317 -23.38 -20.53 -2.93
CA ALA A 317 -24.63 -19.85 -3.26
C ALA A 317 -25.81 -20.19 -2.34
N ILE A 318 -25.73 -21.22 -1.48
CA ILE A 318 -26.85 -21.73 -0.66
C ILE A 318 -26.63 -21.50 0.85
N THR A 319 -25.43 -21.09 1.29
CA THR A 319 -25.17 -20.72 2.69
C THR A 319 -25.24 -19.20 2.88
N PRO A 320 -26.00 -18.68 3.85
CA PRO A 320 -26.05 -17.25 4.10
C PRO A 320 -24.70 -16.81 4.69
N ARG A 321 -23.91 -16.08 3.91
CA ARG A 321 -22.85 -15.23 4.45
C ARG A 321 -23.49 -13.94 4.91
N GLU A 322 -23.63 -13.79 6.21
CA GLU A 322 -23.47 -12.48 6.81
C GLU A 322 -22.04 -11.99 6.51
N TYR A 323 -21.96 -10.73 6.09
CA TYR A 323 -20.80 -9.95 5.67
C TYR A 323 -20.20 -10.20 4.27
N GLY A 324 -20.48 -9.23 3.40
CA GLY A 324 -19.59 -8.78 2.33
C GLY A 324 -19.91 -9.36 0.96
N GLU A 325 -20.43 -8.51 0.07
CA GLU A 325 -20.68 -8.76 -1.34
C GLU A 325 -19.47 -9.38 -2.08
N ASN A 326 -19.72 -10.06 -3.21
CA ASN A 326 -18.69 -10.48 -4.16
C ASN A 326 -17.88 -9.27 -4.63
N MET A 327 -16.80 -8.96 -3.93
CA MET A 327 -15.87 -7.92 -4.35
C MET A 327 -14.72 -8.57 -5.11
N ALA A 328 -14.50 -8.10 -6.34
CA ALA A 328 -13.39 -8.53 -7.16
C ALA A 328 -12.08 -8.15 -6.44
N SER A 329 -11.31 -9.15 -5.99
CA SER A 329 -9.99 -8.91 -5.41
C SER A 329 -8.97 -8.80 -6.54
N ILE A 330 -8.20 -7.72 -6.55
CA ILE A 330 -7.09 -7.47 -7.47
C ILE A 330 -5.77 -7.56 -6.72
N THR A 331 -4.71 -8.02 -7.38
CA THR A 331 -3.37 -8.03 -6.78
C THR A 331 -2.60 -6.80 -7.24
N LEU A 332 -2.13 -6.00 -6.29
CA LEU A 332 -1.38 -4.77 -6.52
C LEU A 332 -0.15 -4.73 -5.62
N SER A 333 0.87 -3.97 -6.04
CA SER A 333 1.97 -3.59 -5.15
C SER A 333 1.57 -2.46 -4.21
N ALA A 334 2.28 -2.30 -3.09
CA ALA A 334 2.07 -1.15 -2.21
C ALA A 334 2.28 0.19 -2.94
N ALA A 335 3.22 0.24 -3.90
CA ALA A 335 3.45 1.42 -4.72
C ALA A 335 2.24 1.76 -5.62
N GLU A 336 1.55 0.76 -6.16
CA GLU A 336 0.31 0.96 -6.92
C GLU A 336 -0.82 1.44 -6.01
N LEU A 337 -1.00 0.82 -4.84
CA LEU A 337 -2.03 1.23 -3.88
C LEU A 337 -1.80 2.66 -3.39
N LEU A 338 -0.55 3.07 -3.13
CA LEU A 338 -0.20 4.45 -2.79
C LEU A 338 -0.75 5.46 -3.82
N LEU A 339 -0.54 5.21 -5.11
CA LEU A 339 -1.00 6.10 -6.18
C LEU A 339 -2.54 6.16 -6.26
N HIS A 340 -3.20 5.02 -6.12
CA HIS A 340 -4.67 4.96 -6.08
C HIS A 340 -5.25 5.71 -4.89
N ARG A 341 -4.67 5.55 -3.69
CA ARG A 341 -5.13 6.27 -2.51
C ARG A 341 -4.90 7.77 -2.63
N LEU A 342 -3.75 8.21 -3.14
CA LEU A 342 -3.53 9.64 -3.42
C LEU A 342 -4.57 10.19 -4.40
N GLN A 343 -4.93 9.44 -5.45
CA GLN A 343 -6.00 9.83 -6.36
C GLN A 343 -7.37 9.93 -5.67
N ALA A 344 -7.70 8.99 -4.78
CA ALA A 344 -8.95 8.99 -4.02
C ALA A 344 -9.05 10.18 -3.04
N LEU A 345 -7.90 10.68 -2.56
CA LEU A 345 -7.76 11.86 -1.72
C LEU A 345 -7.71 13.19 -2.49
N ASP A 346 -8.04 13.16 -3.79
CA ASP A 346 -8.04 14.33 -4.70
C ASP A 346 -6.66 15.01 -4.84
N VAL A 347 -5.58 14.24 -4.67
CA VAL A 347 -4.23 14.68 -5.01
C VAL A 347 -4.09 14.65 -6.53
N ALA A 348 -3.87 15.82 -7.13
CA ALA A 348 -3.76 15.95 -8.58
C ALA A 348 -2.32 15.69 -9.06
N TYR A 349 -1.34 16.12 -8.26
CA TYR A 349 0.07 16.11 -8.61
C TYR A 349 0.92 15.51 -7.50
N ILE A 350 1.93 14.74 -7.92
CA ILE A 350 3.08 14.38 -7.08
C ILE A 350 4.29 15.12 -7.64
N PHE A 351 4.77 16.12 -6.92
CA PHE A 351 6.00 16.84 -7.29
C PHE A 351 7.21 16.01 -6.87
N ILE A 352 8.04 15.62 -7.82
CA ILE A 352 9.06 14.60 -7.62
C ILE A 352 10.44 15.07 -8.06
N ASN A 353 11.43 14.91 -7.19
CA ASN A 353 12.82 14.76 -7.62
C ASN A 353 13.11 13.26 -7.63
N SER A 354 13.77 12.68 -8.64
CA SER A 354 13.85 11.21 -8.77
C SER A 354 14.98 10.61 -7.93
N GLY A 355 14.72 9.43 -7.36
CA GLY A 355 15.64 8.71 -6.48
C GLY A 355 15.76 7.22 -6.81
N THR A 356 16.82 6.56 -6.32
CA THR A 356 17.09 5.12 -6.57
C THR A 356 16.42 4.18 -5.57
N ASP A 357 15.78 4.75 -4.56
CA ASP A 357 15.14 4.13 -3.40
C ASP A 357 13.65 3.83 -3.60
N TYR A 358 12.97 4.52 -4.53
CA TYR A 358 11.56 4.28 -4.90
C TYR A 358 11.26 4.07 -6.39
N PRO A 359 12.12 3.37 -7.18
CA PRO A 359 11.73 2.89 -8.51
C PRO A 359 10.34 2.23 -8.58
N PRO A 360 9.86 1.47 -7.57
CA PRO A 360 8.52 0.87 -7.61
C PRO A 360 7.39 1.88 -7.80
N VAL A 361 7.51 3.10 -7.24
CA VAL A 361 6.50 4.16 -7.42
C VAL A 361 6.51 4.69 -8.86
N ILE A 362 7.70 4.82 -9.45
CA ILE A 362 7.87 5.25 -10.85
C ILE A 362 7.31 4.17 -11.80
N GLU A 363 7.59 2.89 -11.51
CA GLU A 363 7.09 1.74 -12.27
C GLU A 363 5.55 1.64 -12.17
N ALA A 364 5.00 1.76 -10.97
CA ALA A 364 3.55 1.77 -10.73
C ALA A 364 2.87 2.90 -11.52
N TRP A 365 3.46 4.10 -11.51
CA TRP A 365 2.92 5.23 -12.29
C TRP A 365 3.01 5.00 -13.81
N ALA A 366 4.13 4.45 -14.29
CA ALA A 366 4.30 4.12 -15.70
C ALA A 366 3.28 3.06 -16.16
N LYS A 367 3.04 2.03 -15.33
CA LYS A 367 2.02 1.00 -15.56
C LYS A 367 0.62 1.59 -15.56
N ALA A 368 0.29 2.46 -14.60
CA ALA A 368 -1.00 3.14 -14.53
C ALA A 368 -1.25 3.96 -15.80
N ARG A 369 -0.25 4.71 -16.29
CA ARG A 369 -0.34 5.43 -17.57
C ARG A 369 -0.54 4.51 -18.77
N ALA A 370 0.24 3.43 -18.86
CA ALA A 370 0.15 2.49 -19.98
C ALA A 370 -1.22 1.79 -20.04
N THR A 371 -1.87 1.62 -18.90
CA THR A 371 -3.20 0.98 -18.77
C THR A 371 -4.36 1.97 -18.72
N GLY A 372 -4.09 3.28 -18.81
CA GLY A 372 -5.12 4.33 -18.76
C GLY A 372 -5.77 4.51 -17.39
N GLN A 373 -5.17 3.99 -16.32
CA GLN A 373 -5.67 4.18 -14.97
C GLN A 373 -5.45 5.63 -14.51
N LYS A 374 -6.45 6.17 -13.82
CA LYS A 374 -6.39 7.52 -13.27
C LYS A 374 -5.58 7.50 -11.96
N VAL A 375 -4.43 8.16 -11.99
CA VAL A 375 -3.53 8.38 -10.85
C VAL A 375 -2.98 9.82 -10.91
N PRO A 376 -2.40 10.36 -9.82
CA PRO A 376 -1.84 11.69 -9.84
C PRO A 376 -0.75 11.85 -10.92
N GLU A 377 -0.63 13.04 -11.49
CA GLU A 377 0.42 13.33 -12.47
C GLU A 377 1.77 13.56 -11.76
N LEU A 378 2.82 12.88 -12.21
CA LEU A 378 4.18 13.13 -11.73
C LEU A 378 4.75 14.39 -12.39
N VAL A 379 5.17 15.36 -11.58
CA VAL A 379 5.84 16.58 -12.04
C VAL A 379 7.30 16.53 -11.63
N ILE A 380 8.19 16.33 -12.61
CA ILE A 380 9.63 16.24 -12.37
C ILE A 380 10.18 17.64 -12.03
N CYS A 381 10.71 17.76 -10.81
CA CYS A 381 11.31 18.98 -10.28
C CYS A 381 12.85 18.87 -10.28
N PRO A 382 13.56 19.94 -10.67
CA PRO A 382 15.02 19.92 -10.73
C PRO A 382 15.68 19.81 -9.34
N HIS A 383 14.95 20.17 -8.28
CA HIS A 383 15.43 20.13 -6.89
C HIS A 383 14.25 19.96 -5.93
N GLU A 384 14.46 19.31 -4.78
CA GLU A 384 13.44 19.07 -3.74
C GLU A 384 12.84 20.36 -3.17
N ASN A 385 13.63 21.44 -3.04
CA ASN A 385 13.10 22.75 -2.66
C ASN A 385 12.07 23.27 -3.67
N ALA A 386 12.29 22.99 -4.96
CA ALA A 386 11.32 23.34 -5.98
C ALA A 386 10.05 22.49 -5.87
N ALA A 387 10.20 21.18 -5.60
CA ALA A 387 9.06 20.29 -5.40
C ALA A 387 8.16 20.73 -4.22
N ILE A 388 8.77 21.02 -3.06
CA ILE A 388 8.05 21.54 -1.88
C ILE A 388 7.42 22.90 -2.19
N GLY A 389 8.15 23.80 -2.86
CA GLY A 389 7.63 25.12 -3.22
C GLY A 389 6.43 25.07 -4.19
N MET A 390 6.43 24.13 -5.14
CA MET A 390 5.30 23.90 -6.04
C MET A 390 4.07 23.39 -5.30
N ALA A 391 4.23 22.41 -4.39
CA ALA A 391 3.14 21.92 -3.55
C ALA A 391 2.56 23.02 -2.66
N HIS A 392 3.43 23.83 -2.04
CA HIS A 392 3.04 24.99 -1.24
C HIS A 392 2.22 25.99 -2.07
N GLY A 393 2.74 26.41 -3.23
CA GLY A 393 2.05 27.36 -4.11
C GLY A 393 0.73 26.82 -4.66
N TYR A 394 0.66 25.51 -4.94
CA TYR A 394 -0.57 24.86 -5.39
C TYR A 394 -1.65 24.91 -4.30
N TYR A 395 -1.29 24.61 -3.05
CA TYR A 395 -2.22 24.69 -1.93
C TYR A 395 -2.71 26.13 -1.72
N LEU A 396 -1.83 27.14 -1.74
CA LEU A 396 -2.26 28.54 -1.63
C LEU A 396 -3.18 28.97 -2.78
N GLY A 397 -2.99 28.40 -3.97
CA GLY A 397 -3.82 28.72 -5.14
C GLY A 397 -5.17 28.01 -5.18
N THR A 398 -5.33 26.86 -4.51
CA THR A 398 -6.50 25.97 -4.69
C THR A 398 -7.15 25.49 -3.41
N GLY A 399 -6.46 25.56 -2.27
CA GLY A 399 -6.85 24.91 -1.01
C GLY A 399 -6.71 23.39 -1.02
N LYS A 400 -6.17 22.76 -2.08
CA LYS A 400 -6.08 21.30 -2.22
C LYS A 400 -4.70 20.77 -1.83
N VAL A 401 -4.70 19.73 -0.98
CA VAL A 401 -3.49 19.03 -0.54
C VAL A 401 -2.81 18.35 -1.72
N GLN A 402 -1.49 18.51 -1.85
CA GLN A 402 -0.69 17.80 -2.85
C GLN A 402 0.36 16.91 -2.20
N ALA A 403 0.94 16.01 -3.00
CA ALA A 403 2.01 15.13 -2.56
C ALA A 403 3.36 15.59 -3.11
N VAL A 404 4.42 15.31 -2.35
CA VAL A 404 5.81 15.52 -2.75
C VAL A 404 6.57 14.23 -2.51
N MET A 405 7.34 13.78 -3.50
CA MET A 405 8.22 12.61 -3.39
C MET A 405 9.68 13.04 -3.49
N VAL A 406 10.48 12.72 -2.48
CA VAL A 406 11.91 13.08 -2.42
C VAL A 406 12.81 11.87 -2.27
N HIS A 407 14.06 12.03 -2.71
CA HIS A 407 15.15 11.08 -2.48
C HIS A 407 15.39 10.87 -0.98
N THR A 408 15.87 9.68 -0.60
CA THR A 408 16.36 9.38 0.75
C THR A 408 17.39 10.41 1.26
N ASN A 409 17.61 10.47 2.56
CA ASN A 409 18.67 11.22 3.26
C ASN A 409 18.92 12.63 2.67
N VAL A 410 19.87 12.77 1.72
CA VAL A 410 20.25 14.06 1.11
C VAL A 410 19.09 14.77 0.42
N GLY A 411 18.15 14.03 -0.19
CA GLY A 411 16.96 14.64 -0.79
C GLY A 411 16.00 15.20 0.25
N LEU A 412 15.79 14.44 1.33
CA LEU A 412 15.03 14.90 2.48
C LEU A 412 15.70 16.09 3.18
N ALA A 413 17.02 16.08 3.32
CA ALA A 413 17.80 17.18 3.89
C ALA A 413 17.67 18.45 3.03
N ASN A 414 17.71 18.30 1.71
CA ASN A 414 17.44 19.38 0.76
C ASN A 414 16.02 19.93 0.90
N ALA A 415 15.03 19.07 1.16
CA ALA A 415 13.64 19.45 1.35
C ALA A 415 13.36 20.13 2.71
N ALA A 416 14.18 19.89 3.73
CA ALA A 416 13.94 20.30 5.12
C ALA A 416 13.61 21.79 5.28
N CYS A 417 14.33 22.65 4.54
CA CYS A 417 14.05 24.09 4.52
C CYS A 417 12.63 24.42 4.04
N GLY A 418 12.15 23.68 3.04
CA GLY A 418 10.78 23.77 2.54
C GLY A 418 9.76 23.28 3.56
N VAL A 419 10.03 22.13 4.20
CA VAL A 419 9.14 21.55 5.23
C VAL A 419 8.94 22.48 6.41
N ILE A 420 10.01 23.12 6.90
CA ILE A 420 9.94 24.16 7.94
C ILE A 420 8.96 25.27 7.55
N ASN A 421 8.93 25.68 6.27
CA ASN A 421 8.01 26.73 5.82
C ASN A 421 6.57 26.23 5.78
N LEU A 422 6.33 25.01 5.30
CA LEU A 422 5.00 24.40 5.30
C LEU A 422 4.44 24.34 6.71
N ALA A 423 5.25 23.90 7.66
CA ALA A 423 4.91 23.83 9.07
C ALA A 423 4.62 25.21 9.65
N ASN A 424 5.47 26.19 9.34
CA ASN A 424 5.28 27.55 9.81
C ASN A 424 4.05 28.20 9.20
N SER A 425 3.68 27.91 7.95
CA SER A 425 2.52 28.47 7.26
C SER A 425 1.21 27.71 7.50
N ASN A 426 1.22 26.66 8.32
CA ASN A 426 0.08 25.74 8.51
C ASN A 426 -0.45 25.15 7.18
N ILE A 427 0.44 24.77 6.27
CA ILE A 427 0.08 24.24 4.95
C ILE A 427 0.21 22.71 4.91
N PRO A 428 -0.87 21.99 4.59
CA PRO A 428 -0.87 20.54 4.49
C PRO A 428 -0.26 20.06 3.17
N VAL A 429 0.80 19.26 3.29
CA VAL A 429 1.43 18.53 2.18
C VAL A 429 1.78 17.13 2.64
N LEU A 430 1.51 16.14 1.80
CA LEU A 430 1.91 14.75 2.03
C LEU A 430 3.32 14.57 1.49
N ILE A 431 4.30 14.47 2.37
CA ILE A 431 5.70 14.31 1.98
C ILE A 431 6.05 12.83 2.08
N PHE A 432 6.52 12.27 0.99
CA PHE A 432 7.01 10.91 0.92
C PHE A 432 8.51 10.98 0.63
N GLY A 433 9.31 10.26 1.39
CA GLY A 433 10.71 10.07 1.08
C GLY A 433 10.96 8.60 0.92
N GLY A 434 11.61 8.18 -0.15
CA GLY A 434 12.01 6.79 -0.18
C GLY A 434 13.09 6.51 0.86
N ARG A 435 13.29 5.23 1.06
CA ARG A 435 14.16 4.70 2.09
C ARG A 435 14.95 3.55 1.49
N THR A 436 16.23 3.53 1.83
CA THR A 436 17.16 2.49 1.41
C THR A 436 16.64 1.10 1.83
N PRO A 437 16.96 0.04 1.07
CA PRO A 437 16.42 -1.28 1.36
C PRO A 437 16.81 -1.80 2.74
N ILE A 438 15.86 -2.47 3.39
CA ILE A 438 15.97 -3.02 4.75
C ILE A 438 16.83 -4.29 4.76
N SER A 439 16.78 -5.08 3.68
CA SER A 439 17.38 -6.40 3.56
C SER A 439 18.53 -6.41 2.55
N GLU A 440 19.52 -7.28 2.76
CA GLU A 440 20.64 -7.49 1.83
C GLU A 440 20.36 -8.55 0.76
N HIS A 441 19.40 -9.45 1.03
CA HIS A 441 19.07 -10.57 0.15
C HIS A 441 17.62 -11.04 0.38
N SER A 442 17.18 -12.02 -0.42
CA SER A 442 15.92 -12.77 -0.26
C SER A 442 14.60 -12.04 -0.57
N HIS A 443 14.56 -10.71 -0.57
CA HIS A 443 13.36 -9.93 -0.86
C HIS A 443 13.49 -9.15 -2.17
N LEU A 444 12.39 -9.04 -2.92
CA LEU A 444 12.34 -8.15 -4.09
C LEU A 444 12.54 -6.70 -3.61
N GLY A 445 13.49 -5.99 -4.22
CA GLY A 445 13.87 -4.66 -3.76
C GLY A 445 14.99 -4.64 -2.71
N CYS A 446 15.56 -5.78 -2.31
CA CYS A 446 16.73 -5.83 -1.40
C CYS A 446 17.94 -5.06 -1.96
N ARG A 447 18.92 -4.73 -1.11
CA ARG A 447 20.12 -3.97 -1.52
C ARG A 447 20.81 -4.59 -2.73
N ASN A 448 21.00 -3.79 -3.76
CA ASN A 448 21.62 -4.23 -5.02
C ASN A 448 22.68 -3.24 -5.55
N THR A 449 22.94 -2.15 -4.83
CA THR A 449 23.93 -1.13 -5.20
C THR A 449 24.62 -0.56 -3.96
N PRO A 450 25.90 -0.13 -4.05
CA PRO A 450 26.62 0.46 -2.92
C PRO A 450 25.96 1.69 -2.31
N ILE A 451 25.19 2.45 -3.11
CA ILE A 451 24.54 3.68 -2.66
C ILE A 451 23.49 3.42 -1.56
N GLY A 452 22.89 2.22 -1.54
CA GLY A 452 21.97 1.79 -0.48
C GLY A 452 22.62 1.72 0.90
N TYR A 453 23.94 1.55 0.97
CA TYR A 453 24.72 1.56 2.22
C TYR A 453 25.14 2.97 2.61
N GLY A 454 25.65 3.76 1.66
CA GLY A 454 26.14 5.10 1.94
C GLY A 454 25.06 6.12 2.33
N GLN A 455 23.81 5.88 1.94
CA GLN A 455 22.68 6.79 2.20
C GLN A 455 21.73 6.30 3.30
N GLU A 456 22.05 5.17 3.93
CA GLU A 456 21.29 4.58 5.03
C GLU A 456 21.31 5.48 6.27
N MET A 457 20.16 5.65 6.94
CA MET A 457 20.05 6.44 8.17
C MET A 457 19.31 5.64 9.23
N ARG A 458 19.84 5.63 10.46
CA ARG A 458 19.16 5.01 11.61
C ARG A 458 17.78 5.62 11.86
N ASP A 459 17.67 6.93 11.70
CA ASP A 459 16.43 7.69 11.85
C ASP A 459 16.41 8.81 10.80
N GLN A 460 15.81 8.52 9.65
CA GLN A 460 15.70 9.46 8.55
C GLN A 460 14.74 10.60 8.86
N ALA A 461 13.62 10.31 9.52
CA ALA A 461 12.61 11.30 9.85
C ALA A 461 13.09 12.34 10.86
N ALA A 462 14.12 12.04 11.67
CA ALA A 462 14.77 13.01 12.55
C ALA A 462 15.20 14.31 11.86
N LEU A 463 15.50 14.27 10.55
CA LEU A 463 15.87 15.46 9.77
C LEU A 463 14.77 16.53 9.74
N ILE A 464 13.49 16.13 9.86
CA ILE A 464 12.35 17.03 9.70
C ILE A 464 11.26 16.85 10.77
N ARG A 465 11.45 15.96 11.75
CA ARG A 465 10.41 15.58 12.73
C ARG A 465 9.77 16.77 13.45
N GLU A 466 10.55 17.79 13.83
CA GLU A 466 10.05 19.01 14.47
C GLU A 466 9.13 19.85 13.56
N SER A 467 9.27 19.67 12.25
CA SER A 467 8.56 20.42 11.21
C SER A 467 7.42 19.63 10.58
N VAL A 468 7.05 18.45 11.09
CA VAL A 468 5.89 17.68 10.62
C VAL A 468 4.95 17.36 11.77
N LYS A 469 3.66 17.21 11.47
CA LYS A 469 2.65 16.81 12.46
C LYS A 469 2.76 15.33 12.84
N TRP A 470 3.26 14.53 11.91
CA TRP A 470 3.37 13.09 12.04
C TRP A 470 4.41 12.55 11.05
N ASP A 471 5.22 11.62 11.52
CA ASP A 471 6.14 10.82 10.72
C ASP A 471 5.90 9.31 10.90
N PHE A 472 6.06 8.54 9.82
CA PHE A 472 5.98 7.09 9.86
C PHE A 472 6.90 6.44 8.82
N GLU A 473 7.49 5.30 9.15
CA GLU A 473 8.23 4.47 8.20
C GLU A 473 7.40 3.22 7.89
N LEU A 474 7.12 2.99 6.60
CA LEU A 474 6.32 1.85 6.15
C LEU A 474 7.05 0.53 6.47
N ARG A 475 6.37 -0.35 7.22
CA ARG A 475 6.92 -1.65 7.64
C ARG A 475 6.29 -2.84 6.92
N LEU A 476 4.97 -2.80 6.76
CA LEU A 476 4.18 -3.84 6.11
C LEU A 476 3.50 -3.22 4.88
N ALA A 477 3.58 -3.92 3.75
CA ALA A 477 3.13 -3.42 2.45
C ALA A 477 1.62 -3.16 2.39
N ASP A 478 0.83 -4.05 2.99
CA ASP A 478 -0.63 -4.03 3.01
C ASP A 478 -1.23 -2.85 3.78
N GLN A 479 -0.46 -2.21 4.66
CA GLN A 479 -0.90 -1.07 5.45
C GLN A 479 -0.77 0.29 4.74
N ILE A 480 -0.14 0.35 3.55
CA ILE A 480 0.15 1.63 2.89
C ILE A 480 -1.13 2.48 2.69
N GLY A 481 -2.26 1.85 2.39
CA GLY A 481 -3.50 2.57 2.15
C GLY A 481 -4.04 3.29 3.40
N GLU A 482 -4.07 2.58 4.53
CA GLU A 482 -4.50 3.13 5.82
C GLU A 482 -3.59 4.27 6.28
N HIS A 483 -2.28 4.11 6.09
CA HIS A 483 -1.30 5.13 6.48
C HIS A 483 -1.39 6.39 5.62
N VAL A 484 -1.69 6.26 4.32
CA VAL A 484 -1.91 7.41 3.43
C VAL A 484 -3.18 8.18 3.80
N ASP A 485 -4.28 7.48 4.06
CA ASP A 485 -5.53 8.10 4.53
C ASP A 485 -5.33 8.84 5.86
N ARG A 486 -4.64 8.18 6.80
CA ARG A 486 -4.31 8.77 8.10
C ARG A 486 -3.39 9.98 7.95
N ALA A 487 -2.38 9.91 7.11
CA ALA A 487 -1.47 11.02 6.85
C ALA A 487 -2.23 12.24 6.33
N TRP A 488 -3.15 12.03 5.38
CA TRP A 488 -4.01 13.09 4.87
C TRP A 488 -4.95 13.68 5.91
N ALA A 489 -5.57 12.83 6.73
CA ALA A 489 -6.44 13.27 7.82
C ALA A 489 -5.66 14.13 8.82
N ILE A 490 -4.48 13.69 9.26
CA ILE A 490 -3.62 14.44 10.19
C ILE A 490 -3.13 15.74 9.56
N ALA A 491 -2.63 15.70 8.33
CA ALA A 491 -2.14 16.90 7.63
C ALA A 491 -3.22 17.98 7.55
N SER A 492 -4.45 17.55 7.22
CA SER A 492 -5.60 18.43 6.99
C SER A 492 -6.34 18.84 8.26
N SER A 493 -6.05 18.21 9.41
CA SER A 493 -6.66 18.57 10.71
C SER A 493 -6.11 19.89 11.22
N LEU A 494 -6.89 20.67 11.97
CA LEU A 494 -6.41 21.92 12.59
C LEU A 494 -5.41 21.66 13.75
N PRO A 495 -4.35 22.49 13.91
CA PRO A 495 -3.77 23.35 12.88
C PRO A 495 -3.19 22.50 11.74
N LYS A 496 -3.46 22.91 10.49
CA LYS A 496 -3.00 22.17 9.30
C LYS A 496 -1.48 22.18 9.22
N GLY A 497 -0.89 21.18 8.56
CA GLY A 497 0.56 21.12 8.42
C GLY A 497 1.07 19.88 7.69
N PRO A 498 2.37 19.84 7.35
CA PRO A 498 2.94 18.74 6.60
C PRO A 498 3.07 17.47 7.44
N VAL A 499 3.06 16.33 6.75
CA VAL A 499 3.31 14.99 7.32
C VAL A 499 4.35 14.27 6.46
N TYR A 500 5.03 13.29 7.06
CA TYR A 500 6.11 12.56 6.40
C TYR A 500 5.91 11.05 6.45
N LEU A 501 6.02 10.37 5.30
CA LEU A 501 6.13 8.92 5.25
C LEU A 501 7.44 8.51 4.59
N SER A 502 8.20 7.69 5.31
CA SER A 502 9.39 7.02 4.79
C SER A 502 9.00 5.69 4.17
N LEU A 503 9.43 5.43 2.93
CA LEU A 503 8.97 4.31 2.12
C LEU A 503 10.13 3.39 1.72
N PRO A 504 10.39 2.30 2.47
CA PRO A 504 11.42 1.33 2.10
C PRO A 504 11.06 0.58 0.83
N ARG A 505 12.08 0.22 0.06
CA ARG A 505 11.89 -0.34 -1.27
C ARG A 505 11.19 -1.70 -1.26
N GLU A 506 11.50 -2.57 -0.31
CA GLU A 506 10.90 -3.91 -0.24
C GLU A 506 9.39 -3.87 0.03
N PRO A 507 8.88 -3.18 1.08
CA PRO A 507 7.45 -2.98 1.25
C PRO A 507 6.78 -2.36 0.02
N LEU A 508 7.44 -1.44 -0.68
CA LEU A 508 6.91 -0.86 -1.92
C LEU A 508 6.78 -1.88 -3.07
N CYS A 509 7.70 -2.85 -3.17
CA CYS A 509 7.70 -3.90 -4.17
C CYS A 509 6.71 -5.04 -3.87
N GLU A 510 6.40 -5.27 -2.60
CA GLU A 510 5.53 -6.36 -2.17
C GLU A 510 4.11 -6.20 -2.73
N THR A 511 3.54 -7.32 -3.18
CA THR A 511 2.20 -7.40 -3.75
C THR A 511 1.27 -8.16 -2.82
N PHE A 512 0.02 -7.71 -2.77
CA PHE A 512 -1.02 -8.28 -1.93
C PHE A 512 -2.38 -8.12 -2.60
N ALA A 513 -3.34 -8.95 -2.17
CA ALA A 513 -4.71 -8.85 -2.65
C ALA A 513 -5.41 -7.67 -1.98
N VAL A 514 -6.03 -6.82 -2.79
CA VAL A 514 -6.82 -5.68 -2.36
C VAL A 514 -8.19 -5.81 -2.99
N ASP A 515 -9.21 -5.45 -2.24
CA ASP A 515 -10.55 -5.26 -2.77
C ASP A 515 -10.56 -4.10 -3.80
N GLU A 516 -11.00 -4.37 -5.03
CA GLU A 516 -11.06 -3.37 -6.09
C GLU A 516 -11.92 -2.16 -5.69
N THR A 517 -12.98 -2.35 -4.89
CA THR A 517 -13.81 -1.24 -4.41
C THR A 517 -13.07 -0.35 -3.42
N ALA A 518 -12.12 -0.90 -2.66
CA ALA A 518 -11.28 -0.15 -1.73
C ALA A 518 -10.33 0.82 -2.43
N LEU A 519 -10.07 0.65 -3.73
CA LEU A 519 -9.29 1.63 -4.51
C LEU A 519 -10.00 2.97 -4.66
N GLN A 520 -11.33 2.95 -4.74
CA GLN A 520 -12.16 4.15 -4.95
C GLN A 520 -12.90 4.58 -3.69
N ALA A 521 -12.79 3.81 -2.60
CA ALA A 521 -13.37 4.16 -1.33
C ALA A 521 -12.83 5.51 -0.83
N GLY A 522 -13.69 6.29 -0.17
CA GLY A 522 -13.27 7.54 0.48
C GLY A 522 -12.20 7.29 1.58
N PRO A 523 -11.64 8.36 2.15
CA PRO A 523 -10.68 8.22 3.24
C PRO A 523 -11.30 7.52 4.46
N SER A 524 -10.55 6.59 5.04
CA SER A 524 -10.91 5.89 6.29
C SER A 524 -10.88 6.80 7.52
N GLN A 525 -10.20 7.94 7.47
CA GLN A 525 -10.14 8.94 8.54
C GLN A 525 -10.46 10.34 8.02
N GLN A 526 -11.24 11.10 8.81
CA GLN A 526 -11.61 12.47 8.48
C GLN A 526 -10.76 13.48 9.26
N PRO A 527 -10.44 14.66 8.69
CA PRO A 527 -9.69 15.69 9.39
C PRO A 527 -10.46 16.24 10.60
N VAL A 528 -9.76 16.49 11.70
CA VAL A 528 -10.31 17.13 12.90
C VAL A 528 -10.48 18.63 12.67
N ARG A 529 -11.67 19.12 13.01
CA ARG A 529 -12.01 20.55 13.09
C ARG A 529 -12.56 20.85 14.47
N TYR A 530 -12.42 22.11 14.90
CA TYR A 530 -12.96 22.61 16.15
C TYR A 530 -13.31 24.08 15.99
N ALA A 531 -14.26 24.53 16.80
CA ALA A 531 -14.71 25.91 16.86
C ALA A 531 -14.48 26.47 18.26
N PRO A 532 -14.39 27.81 18.41
CA PRO A 532 -14.24 28.45 19.69
C PRO A 532 -15.43 28.21 20.62
N VAL A 533 -15.19 28.38 21.92
CA VAL A 533 -16.23 28.37 22.94
C VAL A 533 -17.20 29.55 22.72
N ARG A 534 -18.50 29.29 22.81
CA ARG A 534 -19.56 30.29 22.53
C ARG A 534 -19.45 31.51 23.44
N GLU A 535 -19.13 31.30 24.72
CA GLU A 535 -18.95 32.35 25.70
C GLU A 535 -17.78 33.27 25.34
N ASP A 536 -16.67 32.71 24.84
CA ASP A 536 -15.51 33.51 24.43
C ASP A 536 -15.79 34.30 23.15
N ILE A 537 -16.56 33.74 22.21
CA ILE A 537 -17.07 34.49 21.05
C ILE A 537 -17.94 35.67 21.50
N ALA A 538 -18.86 35.46 22.44
CA ALA A 538 -19.73 36.52 22.96
C ALA A 538 -18.92 37.61 23.68
N ARG A 539 -17.92 37.22 24.49
CA ARG A 539 -17.01 38.16 25.17
C ARG A 539 -16.17 38.96 24.16
N ALA A 540 -15.65 38.31 23.13
CA ALA A 540 -14.90 38.97 22.06
C ALA A 540 -15.77 39.96 21.29
N ALA A 541 -17.00 39.56 20.93
CA ALA A 541 -17.96 40.41 20.24
C ALA A 541 -18.33 41.66 21.07
N GLU A 542 -18.63 41.50 22.36
CA GLU A 542 -18.94 42.65 23.23
C GLU A 542 -17.72 43.59 23.37
N ALA A 543 -16.51 43.03 23.54
CA ALA A 543 -15.27 43.82 23.61
C ALA A 543 -15.06 44.63 22.32
N ILE A 544 -15.18 43.99 21.16
CA ILE A 544 -15.06 44.64 19.84
C ILE A 544 -16.14 45.72 19.65
N ALA A 545 -17.38 45.45 20.07
CA ALA A 545 -18.49 46.37 19.92
C ALA A 545 -18.35 47.62 20.81
N CYS A 546 -17.76 47.48 22.01
CA CYS A 546 -17.54 48.57 22.95
C CYS A 546 -16.23 49.35 22.75
N ALA A 547 -15.25 48.79 22.02
CA ALA A 547 -13.92 49.37 21.86
C ALA A 547 -13.94 50.77 21.23
N ARG A 548 -13.22 51.74 21.76
CA ARG A 548 -13.07 53.08 21.16
C ARG A 548 -12.08 53.04 19.99
N HIS A 549 -10.96 52.35 20.15
CA HIS A 549 -9.87 52.27 19.19
C HIS A 549 -9.45 50.80 18.95
N PRO A 550 -10.35 49.92 18.45
CA PRO A 550 -9.93 48.57 18.14
C PRO A 550 -8.98 48.56 16.93
N VAL A 551 -8.10 47.57 16.86
CA VAL A 551 -7.26 47.30 15.69
C VAL A 551 -7.14 45.80 15.46
N ILE A 552 -7.07 45.39 14.18
CA ILE A 552 -6.77 44.03 13.79
C ILE A 552 -5.31 43.93 13.38
N PHE A 553 -4.56 43.00 13.97
CA PHE A 553 -3.23 42.60 13.50
C PHE A 553 -3.33 41.23 12.83
N ALA A 554 -3.15 41.19 11.52
CA ALA A 554 -3.28 39.96 10.75
C ALA A 554 -1.96 39.62 10.05
N GLN A 555 -1.48 38.39 10.27
CA GLN A 555 -0.40 37.82 9.46
C GLN A 555 -0.95 36.90 8.38
N ARG A 556 -2.04 36.20 8.69
CA ARG A 556 -2.82 35.38 7.75
C ARG A 556 -4.28 35.80 7.80
N GLY A 557 -4.99 35.52 6.72
CA GLY A 557 -6.36 35.99 6.53
C GLY A 557 -7.38 34.87 6.60
N ALA A 558 -8.52 35.14 5.98
CA ALA A 558 -9.45 34.09 5.57
C ALA A 558 -8.89 33.31 4.38
N ARG A 559 -9.20 32.01 4.30
CA ARG A 559 -8.68 31.13 3.25
C ARG A 559 -9.68 30.91 2.12
N THR A 560 -10.93 31.28 2.33
CA THR A 560 -12.02 31.14 1.35
C THR A 560 -12.50 32.50 0.86
N ALA A 561 -13.12 32.54 -0.32
CA ALA A 561 -13.73 33.77 -0.84
C ALA A 561 -14.85 34.29 0.08
N GLU A 562 -15.59 33.39 0.73
CA GLU A 562 -16.63 33.75 1.69
C GLU A 562 -16.03 34.35 2.96
N GLY A 563 -15.03 33.70 3.58
CA GLY A 563 -14.36 34.26 4.75
C GLY A 563 -13.67 35.59 4.45
N PHE A 564 -13.12 35.76 3.25
CA PHE A 564 -12.55 37.03 2.80
C PHE A 564 -13.62 38.14 2.76
N ALA A 565 -14.79 37.84 2.18
CA ALA A 565 -15.90 38.78 2.14
C ALA A 565 -16.43 39.12 3.55
N ARG A 566 -16.45 38.14 4.46
CA ARG A 566 -16.85 38.35 5.86
C ARG A 566 -15.86 39.21 6.62
N LEU A 567 -14.56 38.98 6.46
CA LEU A 567 -13.54 39.87 7.04
C LEU A 567 -13.69 41.29 6.48
N ASP A 568 -13.92 41.46 5.16
CA ASP A 568 -14.16 42.77 4.54
C ASP A 568 -15.42 43.47 5.09
N SER A 569 -16.52 42.75 5.27
CA SER A 569 -17.74 43.26 5.93
C SER A 569 -17.48 43.63 7.38
N LEU A 570 -16.85 42.74 8.16
CA LEU A 570 -16.53 42.97 9.58
C LEU A 570 -15.73 44.26 9.77
N VAL A 571 -14.65 44.46 9.01
CA VAL A 571 -13.85 45.68 9.13
C VAL A 571 -14.66 46.92 8.76
N ARG A 572 -15.45 46.87 7.67
CA ARG A 572 -16.24 48.02 7.19
C ARG A 572 -17.35 48.39 8.14
N GLU A 573 -18.14 47.42 8.57
CA GLU A 573 -19.32 47.63 9.40
C GLU A 573 -18.97 48.11 10.80
N TRP A 574 -17.82 47.68 11.31
CA TRP A 574 -17.34 48.07 12.65
C TRP A 574 -16.21 49.11 12.60
N ALA A 575 -15.88 49.64 11.41
CA ALA A 575 -14.85 50.65 11.19
C ALA A 575 -13.49 50.33 11.85
N ILE A 576 -13.07 49.06 11.78
CA ILE A 576 -11.85 48.57 12.44
C ILE A 576 -10.68 48.60 11.44
N PRO A 577 -9.59 49.33 11.72
CA PRO A 577 -8.38 49.27 10.92
C PRO A 577 -7.74 47.88 10.98
N LEU A 578 -7.28 47.39 9.83
CA LEU A 578 -6.51 46.15 9.74
C LEU A 578 -5.09 46.45 9.31
N VAL A 579 -4.13 45.97 10.10
CA VAL A 579 -2.70 46.10 9.85
C VAL A 579 -2.12 44.74 9.48
N GLU A 580 -1.45 44.69 8.34
CA GLU A 580 -0.79 43.49 7.80
C GLU A 580 0.69 43.47 8.23
N TYR A 581 0.93 43.22 9.51
CA TYR A 581 2.30 43.11 10.02
C TYR A 581 2.92 41.76 9.63
N TRP A 582 3.96 41.80 8.79
CA TRP A 582 4.63 40.59 8.27
C TRP A 582 3.68 39.59 7.59
N GLY A 583 2.66 40.11 6.90
CA GLY A 583 1.63 39.33 6.21
C GLY A 583 2.21 38.28 5.25
N THR A 584 1.71 37.05 5.34
CA THR A 584 2.08 35.91 4.49
C THR A 584 0.95 35.49 3.56
N GLU A 585 -0.21 36.13 3.68
CA GLU A 585 -1.38 35.94 2.85
C GLU A 585 -2.04 37.31 2.66
N VAL A 586 -2.82 37.47 1.60
CA VAL A 586 -3.62 38.68 1.40
C VAL A 586 -4.81 38.62 2.35
N THR A 587 -4.96 39.61 3.22
CA THR A 587 -6.03 39.60 4.23
C THR A 587 -7.23 40.45 3.81
N LEU A 588 -6.98 41.58 3.13
CA LEU A 588 -7.99 42.49 2.60
C LEU A 588 -7.64 42.96 1.19
N SER A 589 -8.63 43.55 0.52
CA SER A 589 -8.40 44.24 -0.75
C SER A 589 -7.43 45.41 -0.55
N ALA A 590 -6.48 45.59 -1.47
CA ALA A 590 -5.55 46.72 -1.41
C ALA A 590 -6.25 48.09 -1.52
N ASP A 591 -7.47 48.11 -2.07
CA ASP A 591 -8.32 49.31 -2.17
C ASP A 591 -9.28 49.47 -0.98
N ASN A 592 -9.28 48.56 -0.01
CA ASN A 592 -10.10 48.70 1.19
C ASN A 592 -9.65 49.96 1.96
N PRO A 593 -10.56 50.90 2.28
CA PRO A 593 -10.20 52.14 2.97
C PRO A 593 -9.64 51.92 4.38
N LEU A 594 -9.92 50.77 5.00
CA LEU A 594 -9.53 50.38 6.35
C LEU A 594 -8.26 49.53 6.41
N LEU A 595 -7.63 49.22 5.26
CA LEU A 595 -6.30 48.63 5.24
C LEU A 595 -5.28 49.67 5.70
N ALA A 596 -4.73 49.46 6.90
CA ALA A 596 -3.93 50.42 7.67
C ALA A 596 -2.40 50.18 7.53
N GLY A 597 -1.98 49.58 6.42
CA GLY A 597 -0.59 49.31 6.11
C GLY A 597 0.00 48.19 6.96
N ALA A 598 1.33 48.23 7.16
CA ALA A 598 2.09 47.16 7.79
C ALA A 598 2.85 47.61 9.05
N ASP A 599 2.61 48.83 9.56
CA ASP A 599 3.30 49.34 10.76
C ASP A 599 2.38 49.26 11.99
N PRO A 600 2.66 48.37 12.95
CA PRO A 600 1.81 48.19 14.12
C PRO A 600 1.99 49.33 15.14
N SER A 601 3.14 50.02 15.14
CA SER A 601 3.49 51.02 16.16
C SER A 601 2.50 52.19 16.18
N VAL A 602 1.96 52.55 15.01
CA VAL A 602 0.99 53.65 14.84
C VAL A 602 -0.35 53.36 15.53
N TRP A 603 -0.67 52.10 15.79
CA TRP A 603 -1.96 51.69 16.34
C TRP A 603 -1.86 51.14 17.76
N LEU A 604 -0.72 50.53 18.09
CA LEU A 604 -0.52 49.75 19.32
C LEU A 604 -0.72 50.57 20.61
N ALA A 605 -0.25 51.82 20.65
CA ALA A 605 -0.26 52.64 21.86
C ALA A 605 -1.67 53.12 22.27
N ASP A 606 -2.57 53.31 21.30
CA ASP A 606 -3.91 53.85 21.53
C ASP A 606 -5.00 52.76 21.60
N ALA A 607 -4.64 51.52 21.24
CA ALA A 607 -5.58 50.42 21.14
C ALA A 607 -6.10 49.99 22.50
N ASP A 608 -7.43 49.94 22.63
CA ASP A 608 -8.12 49.38 23.79
C ASP A 608 -8.63 47.95 23.55
N VAL A 609 -8.75 47.53 22.29
CA VAL A 609 -8.95 46.13 21.89
C VAL A 609 -8.07 45.78 20.70
N ILE A 610 -7.37 44.67 20.76
CA ILE A 610 -6.56 44.15 19.66
C ILE A 610 -7.09 42.76 19.28
N LEU A 611 -7.51 42.59 18.03
CA LEU A 611 -7.82 41.28 17.46
C LEU A 611 -6.62 40.79 16.64
N VAL A 612 -5.94 39.77 17.13
CA VAL A 612 -4.81 39.13 16.45
C VAL A 612 -5.33 37.96 15.62
N VAL A 613 -5.20 38.05 14.30
CA VAL A 613 -5.63 37.01 13.35
C VAL A 613 -4.43 36.20 12.86
N ASP A 614 -4.35 34.96 13.34
CA ASP A 614 -3.35 33.92 12.99
C ASP A 614 -1.94 34.51 12.75
N SER A 615 -1.46 35.25 13.75
CA SER A 615 -0.16 35.94 13.73
C SER A 615 0.80 35.46 14.81
N GLN A 616 1.95 34.95 14.37
CA GLN A 616 3.01 34.45 15.24
C GLN A 616 3.61 35.56 16.09
N ALA A 617 3.78 36.74 15.50
CA ALA A 617 4.37 37.92 16.11
C ALA A 617 3.59 39.16 15.64
N PRO A 618 2.46 39.51 16.30
CA PRO A 618 1.61 40.61 15.85
C PRO A 618 2.26 42.00 15.97
N TRP A 619 3.28 42.15 16.81
CA TRP A 619 4.17 43.32 16.91
C TRP A 619 5.51 42.88 17.52
N MET A 620 6.52 43.75 17.54
CA MET A 620 7.77 43.48 18.26
C MET A 620 7.71 44.06 19.67
N ILE A 621 7.68 43.19 20.68
CA ILE A 621 7.58 43.59 22.11
C ILE A 621 8.71 44.57 22.50
N ALA A 622 9.90 44.41 21.94
CA ALA A 622 11.04 45.30 22.19
C ALA A 622 10.85 46.73 21.64
N GLU A 623 9.98 46.89 20.63
CA GLU A 623 9.69 48.19 20.00
C GLU A 623 8.50 48.90 20.66
N GLY A 624 7.67 48.15 21.39
CA GLY A 624 6.52 48.66 22.13
C GLY A 624 5.52 47.54 22.42
N ASP A 625 4.66 47.75 23.42
CA ASP A 625 3.57 46.83 23.76
C ASP A 625 2.24 47.59 23.95
N CYS A 626 1.14 46.85 23.93
CA CYS A 626 -0.19 47.38 24.17
C CYS A 626 -0.35 47.90 25.62
N ARG A 627 -1.36 48.74 25.83
CA ARG A 627 -1.68 49.27 27.16
C ARG A 627 -2.13 48.17 28.13
N GLN A 628 -1.95 48.39 29.43
CA GLN A 628 -2.38 47.42 30.45
C GLN A 628 -3.90 47.18 30.47
N ASP A 629 -4.70 48.17 30.12
CA ASP A 629 -6.16 48.07 30.01
C ASP A 629 -6.65 47.59 28.64
N CYS A 630 -5.74 47.34 27.68
CA CYS A 630 -6.08 46.78 26.38
C CYS A 630 -6.54 45.32 26.52
N THR A 631 -7.61 44.94 25.83
CA THR A 631 -8.03 43.53 25.70
C THR A 631 -7.45 42.94 24.42
N VAL A 632 -6.63 41.90 24.54
CA VAL A 632 -6.02 41.21 23.40
C VAL A 632 -6.74 39.89 23.14
N ILE A 633 -7.35 39.81 21.97
CA ILE A 633 -8.09 38.63 21.47
C ILE A 633 -7.17 37.92 20.47
N GLN A 634 -6.75 36.70 20.75
CA GLN A 634 -5.99 35.87 19.82
C GLN A 634 -6.94 34.93 19.08
N MET A 635 -6.83 34.87 17.75
CA MET A 635 -7.70 34.07 16.90
C MET A 635 -6.88 33.24 15.91
N GLY A 636 -7.32 32.01 15.64
CA GLY A 636 -6.76 31.15 14.60
C GLY A 636 -6.77 29.67 15.00
N PRO A 637 -6.20 28.79 14.16
CA PRO A 637 -6.18 27.36 14.45
C PRO A 637 -5.41 27.02 15.73
N ASP A 638 -4.34 27.75 16.03
CA ASP A 638 -3.56 27.65 17.26
C ASP A 638 -3.24 29.07 17.76
N PRO A 639 -4.17 29.73 18.48
CA PRO A 639 -4.02 31.14 18.88
C PRO A 639 -2.80 31.43 19.76
N LEU A 640 -2.31 30.40 20.46
CA LEU A 640 -1.14 30.51 21.33
C LEU A 640 0.16 30.13 20.61
N PHE A 641 0.09 29.53 19.41
CA PHE A 641 1.22 28.96 18.68
C PHE A 641 2.05 28.02 19.55
N SER A 642 1.37 27.01 20.08
CA SER A 642 1.89 25.97 21.00
C SER A 642 3.19 25.28 20.56
N ARG A 643 3.55 25.33 19.26
CA ARG A 643 4.80 24.80 18.72
C ARG A 643 6.04 25.64 19.07
N TYR A 644 5.87 26.91 19.42
CA TYR A 644 7.01 27.79 19.69
C TYR A 644 7.40 27.76 21.17
N PRO A 645 8.68 27.46 21.48
CA PRO A 645 9.13 27.43 22.87
C PRO A 645 9.00 28.77 23.60
N VAL A 646 9.09 29.89 22.86
CA VAL A 646 9.02 31.24 23.43
C VAL A 646 8.07 32.09 22.60
N ARG A 647 6.93 32.44 23.19
CA ARG A 647 5.98 33.42 22.65
C ARG A 647 5.17 34.04 23.80
N GLY A 648 5.49 35.29 24.15
CA GLY A 648 4.96 35.97 25.34
C GLY A 648 3.83 36.98 25.10
N TYR A 649 3.15 36.94 23.94
CA TYR A 649 2.07 37.90 23.65
C TYR A 649 0.85 37.66 24.54
N ARG A 650 0.24 38.75 25.02
CA ARG A 650 -1.00 38.70 25.81
C ARG A 650 -2.15 38.05 25.02
N ALA A 651 -3.00 37.33 25.73
CA ALA A 651 -4.14 36.59 25.17
C ALA A 651 -5.28 36.52 26.21
N ASP A 652 -6.05 37.60 26.34
CA ASP A 652 -7.17 37.68 27.30
C ASP A 652 -8.37 36.83 26.88
N ILE A 653 -8.55 36.66 25.55
CA ILE A 653 -9.58 35.81 24.94
C ILE A 653 -8.91 35.02 23.81
N ASN A 654 -9.16 33.71 23.75
CA ASN A 654 -8.64 32.83 22.69
C ASN A 654 -9.79 32.25 21.87
N LEU A 655 -9.76 32.51 20.56
CA LEU A 655 -10.73 32.00 19.60
C LEU A 655 -10.07 30.93 18.72
N ALA A 656 -10.01 29.71 19.23
CA ALA A 656 -9.40 28.57 18.55
C ALA A 656 -10.33 27.97 17.49
N GLY A 657 -9.95 28.03 16.22
CA GLY A 657 -10.72 27.47 15.11
C GLY A 657 -10.18 27.88 13.74
N GLU A 658 -10.78 27.37 12.66
CA GLU A 658 -10.46 27.84 11.30
C GLU A 658 -10.88 29.30 11.14
N THR A 659 -10.02 30.15 10.54
CA THR A 659 -10.24 31.60 10.55
C THR A 659 -11.56 31.99 9.89
N ASP A 660 -11.91 31.37 8.77
CA ASP A 660 -13.18 31.56 8.07
C ASP A 660 -14.41 31.29 8.96
N GLU A 661 -14.38 30.22 9.77
CA GLU A 661 -15.48 29.83 10.66
C GLU A 661 -15.57 30.77 11.87
N VAL A 662 -14.43 31.19 12.44
CA VAL A 662 -14.43 32.14 13.56
C VAL A 662 -14.96 33.51 13.13
N PHE A 663 -14.65 33.98 11.91
CA PHE A 663 -15.25 35.20 11.38
C PHE A 663 -16.78 35.09 11.27
N SER A 664 -17.32 33.92 10.88
CA SER A 664 -18.78 33.65 10.91
C SER A 664 -19.37 33.91 12.28
N LEU A 665 -18.77 33.29 13.30
CA LEU A 665 -19.30 33.28 14.65
C LEU A 665 -19.21 34.66 15.28
N LEU A 666 -18.14 35.41 14.99
CA LEU A 666 -18.00 36.80 15.41
C LEU A 666 -19.04 37.69 14.74
N GLU A 667 -19.27 37.57 13.43
CA GLU A 667 -20.27 38.35 12.71
C GLU A 667 -21.68 38.10 13.27
N GLU A 668 -22.04 36.84 13.52
CA GLU A 668 -23.32 36.44 14.12
C GLU A 668 -23.50 37.02 15.54
N ALA A 669 -22.44 37.00 16.35
CA ALA A 669 -22.47 37.55 17.71
C ALA A 669 -22.49 39.08 17.75
N LEU A 670 -21.89 39.75 16.76
CA LEU A 670 -21.83 41.21 16.64
C LEU A 670 -23.13 41.81 16.10
N ARG A 671 -23.81 41.12 15.18
CA ARG A 671 -25.06 41.57 14.54
C ARG A 671 -26.11 42.16 15.50
N PRO A 672 -26.47 41.52 16.63
CA PRO A 672 -27.46 42.09 17.56
C PRO A 672 -26.98 43.37 18.27
N LEU A 673 -25.68 43.63 18.33
CA LEU A 673 -25.08 44.79 19.01
C LEU A 673 -24.98 46.03 18.10
N GLN A 674 -25.11 45.86 16.78
CA GLN A 674 -24.85 46.90 15.78
C GLN A 674 -25.70 48.15 15.98
N ALA A 675 -27.02 47.98 16.16
CA ALA A 675 -27.93 49.11 16.34
C ALA A 675 -27.62 49.93 17.61
N ALA A 676 -27.27 49.26 18.70
CA ALA A 676 -26.97 49.91 19.98
C ALA A 676 -25.63 50.66 19.96
N ARG A 677 -24.72 50.33 19.04
CA ARG A 677 -23.36 50.89 18.96
C ARG A 677 -23.12 51.75 17.73
N GLN A 678 -24.14 52.10 16.97
CA GLN A 678 -23.99 52.84 15.70
C GLN A 678 -23.25 54.18 15.85
N GLN A 679 -23.58 54.96 16.88
CA GLN A 679 -22.88 56.23 17.16
C GLN A 679 -21.39 55.99 17.46
N HIS A 680 -21.11 54.98 18.28
CA HIS A 680 -19.75 54.60 18.67
C HIS A 680 -18.89 54.20 17.46
N VAL A 681 -19.49 53.43 16.54
CA VAL A 681 -18.85 53.04 15.27
C VAL A 681 -18.59 54.26 14.37
N ALA A 682 -19.49 55.24 14.32
CA ALA A 682 -19.29 56.45 13.53
C ALA A 682 -18.12 57.31 14.05
N GLU A 683 -18.00 57.46 15.37
CA GLU A 683 -16.87 58.14 16.01
C GLU A 683 -15.54 57.43 15.72
N ARG A 684 -15.52 56.09 15.85
CA ARG A 684 -14.39 55.24 15.49
C ARG A 684 -14.00 55.40 14.02
N ALA A 685 -14.97 55.44 13.10
CA ALA A 685 -14.73 55.59 11.67
C ALA A 685 -14.00 56.89 11.33
N ALA A 686 -14.39 58.00 11.96
CA ALA A 686 -13.73 59.30 11.77
C ALA A 686 -12.26 59.26 12.23
N TYR A 687 -12.00 58.66 13.41
CA TYR A 687 -10.65 58.47 13.94
C TYR A 687 -9.79 57.61 12.99
N THR A 688 -10.29 56.43 12.63
CA THR A 688 -9.59 55.46 11.78
C THR A 688 -9.27 56.05 10.41
N GLN A 689 -10.25 56.71 9.76
CA GLN A 689 -10.07 57.29 8.44
C GLN A 689 -9.00 58.40 8.43
N ASN A 690 -8.95 59.23 9.48
CA ASN A 690 -7.95 60.30 9.59
C ASN A 690 -6.53 59.71 9.71
N ARG A 691 -6.33 58.74 10.61
CA ARG A 691 -5.05 58.03 10.80
C ARG A 691 -4.56 57.36 9.50
N ILE A 692 -5.43 56.60 8.84
CA ILE A 692 -5.06 55.93 7.58
C ILE A 692 -4.75 56.95 6.48
N GLN A 693 -5.49 58.06 6.40
CA GLN A 693 -5.22 59.10 5.41
C GLN A 693 -3.85 59.75 5.62
N GLN A 694 -3.44 59.97 6.88
CA GLN A 694 -2.09 60.47 7.20
C GLN A 694 -1.00 59.50 6.73
N GLN A 695 -1.16 58.20 6.98
CA GLN A 695 -0.23 57.17 6.49
C GLN A 695 -0.19 57.12 4.96
N LYS A 696 -1.34 57.22 4.29
CA LYS A 696 -1.42 57.29 2.82
C LYS A 696 -0.67 58.50 2.27
N ASN A 697 -0.84 59.67 2.89
CA ASN A 697 -0.13 60.89 2.48
C ASN A 697 1.39 60.75 2.64
N GLN A 698 1.87 60.17 3.74
CA GLN A 698 3.29 59.89 3.95
C GLN A 698 3.86 58.93 2.91
N ARG A 699 3.11 57.86 2.60
CA ARG A 699 3.50 56.91 1.56
C ARG A 699 3.57 57.56 0.17
N ASP A 700 2.55 58.32 -0.20
CA ASP A 700 2.49 58.96 -1.51
C ASP A 700 3.64 59.98 -1.68
N ALA A 701 4.01 60.69 -0.61
CA ALA A 701 5.20 61.54 -0.59
C ALA A 701 6.50 60.77 -0.86
N LEU A 702 6.68 59.58 -0.25
CA LEU A 702 7.83 58.70 -0.52
C LEU A 702 7.87 58.18 -1.97
N LEU A 703 6.70 57.93 -2.56
CA LEU A 703 6.60 57.51 -3.96
C LEU A 703 6.98 58.63 -4.91
N HIS A 704 6.49 59.85 -4.69
CA HIS A 704 6.86 61.01 -5.49
C HIS A 704 8.38 61.29 -5.43
N ALA A 705 8.99 61.16 -4.25
CA ALA A 705 10.44 61.28 -4.09
C ALA A 705 11.25 60.19 -4.82
N SER A 706 10.63 59.05 -5.15
CA SER A 706 11.26 57.90 -5.81
C SER A 706 11.16 57.90 -7.34
N GLN A 707 10.55 58.93 -7.94
CA GLN A 707 10.30 58.99 -9.39
C GLN A 707 11.56 59.33 -10.21
N THR A 708 12.61 59.84 -9.56
CA THR A 708 13.87 60.25 -10.20
C THR A 708 15.04 59.49 -9.57
N GLY A 709 16.03 59.10 -10.39
CA GLY A 709 17.22 58.36 -9.92
C GLY A 709 17.09 56.84 -10.01
N ALA A 710 17.78 56.12 -9.12
CA ALA A 710 17.79 54.65 -9.10
C ALA A 710 16.43 54.07 -8.68
N ILE A 711 16.01 52.96 -9.30
CA ILE A 711 14.73 52.31 -9.01
C ILE A 711 14.68 51.90 -7.53
N THR A 712 13.77 52.52 -6.76
CA THR A 712 13.52 52.17 -5.36
C THR A 712 12.48 51.05 -5.25
N LYS A 713 12.46 50.34 -4.11
CA LYS A 713 11.45 49.28 -3.86
C LYS A 713 10.00 49.82 -3.92
N PRO A 714 9.67 50.98 -3.31
CA PRO A 714 8.34 51.57 -3.44
C PRO A 714 7.93 51.83 -4.89
N TRP A 715 8.79 52.45 -5.69
CA TRP A 715 8.50 52.78 -7.08
C TRP A 715 8.30 51.52 -7.94
N LEU A 716 9.16 50.52 -7.78
CA LEU A 716 9.04 49.26 -8.49
C LEU A 716 7.72 48.53 -8.18
N SER A 717 7.32 48.57 -6.91
CA SER A 717 6.08 47.93 -6.44
C SER A 717 4.85 48.65 -6.99
N TYR A 718 4.86 49.99 -7.02
CA TYR A 718 3.83 50.77 -7.70
C TYR A 718 3.67 50.37 -9.16
N CYS A 719 4.78 50.31 -9.91
CA CYS A 719 4.77 49.94 -11.33
C CYS A 719 4.25 48.51 -11.54
N LEU A 720 4.66 47.55 -10.71
CA LEU A 720 4.19 46.17 -10.80
C LEU A 720 2.69 46.05 -10.49
N GLY A 721 2.21 46.73 -9.45
CA GLY A 721 0.78 46.75 -9.11
C GLY A 721 -0.07 47.36 -10.23
N HIS A 722 0.40 48.47 -10.82
CA HIS A 722 -0.27 49.10 -11.95
C HIS A 722 -0.39 48.16 -13.16
N LEU A 723 0.71 47.49 -13.52
CA LEU A 723 0.73 46.51 -14.62
C LEU A 723 -0.15 45.29 -14.31
N ALA A 724 -0.13 44.80 -13.07
CA ALA A 724 -0.96 43.67 -12.66
C ALA A 724 -2.46 44.00 -12.77
N ASN A 725 -2.88 45.21 -12.38
CA ASN A 725 -4.26 45.66 -12.55
C ASN A 725 -4.66 45.81 -14.02
N GLN A 726 -3.81 46.43 -14.83
CA GLN A 726 -4.07 46.62 -16.27
C GLN A 726 -4.23 45.29 -17.00
N HIS A 727 -3.43 44.28 -16.66
CA HIS A 727 -3.38 43.01 -17.38
C HIS A 727 -4.05 41.83 -16.66
N ARG A 728 -4.73 42.08 -15.52
CA ARG A 728 -5.27 41.04 -14.64
C ARG A 728 -4.20 40.00 -14.23
N GLY A 729 -2.95 40.43 -14.08
CA GLY A 729 -1.80 39.59 -13.73
C GLY A 729 -1.73 39.30 -12.23
N ARG A 730 -1.00 38.25 -11.87
CA ARG A 730 -0.71 37.90 -10.47
C ARG A 730 0.70 38.29 -10.05
N ILE A 731 0.85 38.78 -8.82
CA ILE A 731 2.16 39.10 -8.24
C ILE A 731 2.52 38.05 -7.20
N VAL A 732 3.73 37.50 -7.33
CA VAL A 732 4.30 36.52 -6.40
C VAL A 732 5.60 37.06 -5.84
N SER A 733 5.66 37.29 -4.52
CA SER A 733 6.84 37.84 -3.84
C SER A 733 7.25 37.06 -2.60
N GLU A 734 8.55 36.82 -2.45
CA GLU A 734 9.16 36.06 -1.35
C GLU A 734 9.68 36.95 -0.20
N LEU A 735 9.94 38.23 -0.49
CA LEU A 735 10.40 39.22 0.50
C LEU A 735 9.42 40.39 0.49
N THR A 736 8.61 40.45 1.55
CA THR A 736 7.51 41.39 1.83
C THR A 736 7.98 42.81 2.10
N HIS A 737 8.66 43.43 1.14
CA HIS A 737 8.84 44.89 1.10
C HIS A 737 8.19 45.53 -0.14
N ALA A 738 7.45 44.73 -0.91
CA ALA A 738 6.71 45.20 -2.08
C ALA A 738 5.23 45.53 -1.79
N ALA A 739 4.65 44.98 -0.72
CA ALA A 739 3.21 45.08 -0.47
C ALA A 739 2.72 46.48 -0.08
N ALA A 740 3.56 47.32 0.56
CA ALA A 740 3.13 48.63 1.06
C ALA A 740 2.61 49.59 -0.04
N VAL A 741 2.92 49.32 -1.31
CA VAL A 741 2.63 50.18 -2.46
C VAL A 741 1.90 49.46 -3.61
N CYS A 742 1.95 48.12 -3.65
CA CYS A 742 1.22 47.35 -4.65
C CYS A 742 -0.30 47.49 -4.41
N ARG A 743 -0.98 48.29 -5.24
CA ARG A 743 -2.44 48.26 -5.29
C ARG A 743 -2.83 47.16 -6.27
N THR A 744 -3.19 45.97 -5.80
CA THR A 744 -3.75 44.93 -6.67
C THR A 744 -5.12 44.46 -6.22
N ASP A 745 -5.93 44.03 -7.18
CA ASP A 745 -7.25 43.40 -6.99
C ASP A 745 -7.09 42.10 -6.15
N PRO A 746 -7.82 41.90 -5.04
CA PRO A 746 -7.55 40.87 -4.01
C PRO A 746 -7.46 39.42 -4.50
N CYS A 747 -8.11 39.07 -5.61
CA CYS A 747 -8.01 37.74 -6.22
C CYS A 747 -6.67 37.46 -6.94
N ARG A 748 -5.68 38.37 -6.85
CA ARG A 748 -4.53 38.40 -7.76
C ARG A 748 -3.16 38.50 -7.10
N GLU A 749 -3.04 38.57 -5.78
CA GLU A 749 -1.73 38.60 -5.12
C GLU A 749 -1.50 37.32 -4.31
N LEU A 750 -0.34 36.70 -4.52
CA LEU A 750 0.11 35.49 -3.82
C LEU A 750 1.40 35.88 -3.09
N LEU A 751 1.38 35.90 -1.77
CA LEU A 751 2.55 36.26 -0.96
C LEU A 751 3.17 35.00 -0.35
N PRO A 752 4.01 34.20 -1.05
CA PRO A 752 4.59 32.97 -0.50
C PRO A 752 5.66 33.20 0.61
N GLY A 753 5.70 34.37 1.25
CA GLY A 753 6.69 34.71 2.26
C GLY A 753 6.39 34.03 3.59
N SER A 754 6.92 32.84 3.85
CA SER A 754 6.88 32.22 5.18
C SER A 754 7.85 32.89 6.17
N ALA A 755 7.56 32.84 7.48
CA ALA A 755 8.38 33.38 8.58
C ALA A 755 9.88 32.95 8.57
N GLY A 756 10.24 31.84 7.91
CA GLY A 756 11.62 31.31 7.88
C GLY A 756 12.61 31.95 6.88
N ARG A 757 12.26 33.06 6.19
CA ARG A 757 13.09 33.86 5.25
C ARG A 757 14.46 33.25 4.84
N ARG A 758 14.48 32.36 3.85
CA ARG A 758 15.71 31.92 3.13
C ARG A 758 15.57 32.10 1.62
N PRO A 759 16.57 32.65 0.91
CA PRO A 759 16.49 32.96 -0.52
C PRO A 759 16.35 31.70 -1.42
N GLY A 760 15.50 31.73 -2.45
CA GLY A 760 15.46 30.72 -3.53
C GLY A 760 14.08 30.28 -4.03
N ARG A 761 12.99 30.79 -3.46
CA ARG A 761 11.68 30.10 -3.43
C ARG A 761 10.68 30.59 -4.48
N SER A 762 10.81 31.83 -4.92
CA SER A 762 9.85 32.51 -5.80
C SER A 762 9.56 31.82 -7.16
N PRO A 763 10.49 31.12 -7.83
CA PRO A 763 10.18 30.47 -9.11
C PRO A 763 9.30 29.21 -8.94
N ALA A 764 9.54 28.45 -7.87
CA ALA A 764 8.85 27.19 -7.60
C ALA A 764 7.40 27.40 -7.13
N HIS A 765 7.16 28.34 -6.21
CA HIS A 765 5.80 28.70 -5.79
C HIS A 765 4.95 29.20 -6.96
N ARG A 766 5.58 29.95 -7.88
CA ARG A 766 4.94 30.41 -9.12
C ARG A 766 4.59 29.25 -10.04
N ALA A 767 5.49 28.30 -10.24
CA ALA A 767 5.22 27.14 -11.10
C ALA A 767 4.05 26.29 -10.54
N GLY A 768 3.97 26.13 -9.21
CA GLY A 768 2.82 25.52 -8.54
C GLY A 768 1.51 26.29 -8.75
N ALA A 769 1.53 27.61 -8.55
CA ALA A 769 0.36 28.47 -8.77
C ALA A 769 -0.09 28.51 -10.24
N ALA A 770 0.85 28.47 -11.20
CA ALA A 770 0.56 28.46 -12.63
C ALA A 770 -0.07 27.13 -13.09
N ALA A 771 0.33 26.00 -12.49
CA ALA A 771 -0.28 24.69 -12.75
C ALA A 771 -1.78 24.65 -12.39
N CYS A 772 -2.24 25.54 -11.51
CA CYS A 772 -3.64 25.64 -11.09
C CYS A 772 -4.56 26.31 -12.14
N ALA A 773 -4.01 27.06 -13.12
CA ALA A 773 -4.79 27.87 -14.05
C ALA A 773 -4.15 28.00 -15.45
N PRO A 774 -4.03 26.91 -16.25
CA PRO A 774 -3.27 26.88 -17.51
C PRO A 774 -3.80 27.78 -18.66
N GLY A 775 -4.91 28.52 -18.47
CA GLY A 775 -5.55 29.37 -19.48
C GLY A 775 -5.60 30.87 -19.15
N ARG A 776 -5.11 31.32 -17.99
CA ARG A 776 -5.04 32.74 -17.64
C ARG A 776 -3.58 33.17 -17.78
N ALA A 777 -3.33 34.32 -18.42
CA ALA A 777 -2.00 34.78 -18.76
C ALA A 777 -1.15 35.09 -17.50
N ASP A 778 -0.56 34.06 -16.90
CA ASP A 778 0.80 34.19 -16.41
C ASP A 778 1.67 34.43 -17.64
N TYR A 779 2.50 35.48 -17.63
CA TYR A 779 3.29 35.94 -18.78
C TYR A 779 4.28 34.87 -19.27
N CYS A 780 3.79 33.84 -19.95
CA CYS A 780 4.58 32.84 -20.65
C CYS A 780 3.71 31.92 -21.54
N ARG A 781 3.03 32.46 -22.58
CA ARG A 781 2.85 31.81 -23.91
C ARG A 781 1.90 32.58 -24.84
N ARG A 782 2.45 33.25 -25.86
CA ARG A 782 2.21 32.99 -27.30
C ARG A 782 3.04 33.94 -28.16
N ARG A 783 3.49 33.42 -29.30
CA ARG A 783 4.38 34.05 -30.29
C ARG A 783 3.92 35.45 -30.71
N ARG A 784 4.62 36.50 -30.28
CA ARG A 784 5.02 37.71 -31.06
C ARG A 784 5.71 38.69 -30.10
N ARG A 785 6.99 38.97 -30.39
CA ARG A 785 7.90 39.96 -29.74
C ARG A 785 7.72 40.14 -28.22
N VAL A 786 8.38 39.28 -27.44
CA VAL A 786 8.58 39.46 -26.00
C VAL A 786 9.87 40.24 -25.77
N VAL A 787 9.79 41.39 -25.10
CA VAL A 787 10.94 42.05 -24.47
C VAL A 787 11.09 41.43 -23.06
N PRO A 788 12.22 40.78 -22.72
CA PRO A 788 12.37 40.12 -21.43
C PRO A 788 12.65 41.17 -20.35
N VAL A 789 11.66 41.49 -19.50
CA VAL A 789 11.91 42.20 -18.24
C VAL A 789 12.19 41.16 -17.16
N ARG A 790 13.47 41.01 -16.77
CA ARG A 790 13.89 40.23 -15.60
C ARG A 790 13.19 40.78 -14.36
N GLN A 791 12.34 39.96 -13.72
CA GLN A 791 11.56 40.38 -12.56
C GLN A 791 12.40 40.47 -11.28
N PRO A 792 12.00 41.32 -10.31
CA PRO A 792 12.81 41.65 -9.15
C PRO A 792 12.65 40.61 -8.05
N CYS A 793 13.26 39.46 -8.26
CA CYS A 793 13.85 38.77 -7.11
C CYS A 793 15.14 39.51 -6.80
N GLY A 794 15.48 39.72 -5.53
CA GLY A 794 16.86 40.06 -5.20
C GLY A 794 17.80 39.06 -5.90
N LEU A 795 18.99 39.50 -6.32
CA LEU A 795 19.99 38.61 -6.91
C LEU A 795 20.19 37.29 -6.10
N PRO A 796 20.17 37.27 -4.75
CA PRO A 796 20.30 36.03 -3.98
C PRO A 796 19.12 35.03 -4.15
N PRO A 797 17.83 35.39 -3.95
CA PRO A 797 16.71 34.46 -4.13
C PRO A 797 16.47 34.00 -5.57
N TYR A 798 16.87 34.79 -6.57
CA TYR A 798 16.77 34.33 -7.97
C TYR A 798 17.75 33.20 -8.29
N CYS A 799 18.95 33.23 -7.72
CA CYS A 799 19.98 32.22 -7.94
C CYS A 799 19.68 30.89 -7.23
N GLY A 800 19.00 30.91 -6.08
CA GLY A 800 18.72 29.70 -5.29
C GLY A 800 17.68 28.74 -5.91
N GLY A 801 16.84 29.21 -6.83
CA GLY A 801 15.79 28.41 -7.49
C GLY A 801 16.04 28.13 -8.98
N ASN A 802 17.17 28.59 -9.54
CA ASN A 802 17.48 28.48 -10.96
C ASN A 802 18.82 27.75 -11.11
N GLU A 803 18.79 26.46 -11.48
CA GLU A 803 19.96 25.82 -12.06
C GLU A 803 20.12 26.36 -13.48
N ALA A 804 20.77 27.51 -13.60
CA ALA A 804 21.28 27.94 -14.88
C ALA A 804 22.40 26.98 -15.27
N SER A 805 22.10 26.05 -16.18
CA SER A 805 23.11 25.46 -17.07
C SER A 805 23.81 26.62 -17.78
N CYS A 806 24.89 27.11 -17.19
CA CYS A 806 25.75 28.11 -17.80
C CYS A 806 26.39 27.43 -19.01
N PRO A 807 26.06 27.80 -20.26
CA PRO A 807 26.88 27.37 -21.37
C PRO A 807 28.24 28.01 -21.11
N ARG A 808 29.29 27.21 -20.94
CA ARG A 808 30.66 27.68 -21.06
C ARG A 808 30.76 28.41 -22.39
N ARG A 809 30.62 29.74 -22.39
CA ARG A 809 31.13 30.57 -23.47
C ARG A 809 32.63 30.38 -23.44
N GLY A 810 33.11 29.54 -24.36
CA GLY A 810 34.52 29.45 -24.65
C GLY A 810 35.06 30.85 -24.88
N ARG A 811 36.17 31.16 -24.22
CA ARG A 811 37.03 32.27 -24.62
C ARG A 811 37.47 31.99 -26.07
N LYS A 812 36.96 32.78 -27.00
CA LYS A 812 37.72 33.38 -28.09
C LYS A 812 37.15 34.78 -28.33
#